data_AF-A0A9X3W522-F1
#
_entry.id   AF-A0A9X3W522-F1
#
_cell.length_a   1.000
_cell.length_b   1.000
_cell.length_c   1.000
_cell.angle_alpha   90.00
_cell.angle_beta   90.00
_cell.angle_gamma   90.00
#
_symmetry.space_group_name_H-M   'P 1'
#
loop_
_entity.id
_entity.type
_entity.pdbx_description
1 polymer ?
#
loop_
_entity_poly.entity_id
_entity_poly.type
_entity_poly.pdbx_seq_one_letter_code
_entity_poly.pdbx_strand_id
1 'polypeptide(L)'
;MVDNLIKVTHDNNGHFYRIKMDIAKEGSSLWDLTPYFKGRVGDNRFGLQVTWTYQGRLLDVTGMKPYISGNVGNYSFDDKKELQLADDAATVHYTGSPDDCQSGGRAVYYFPEQMFPRDGIFKGYIGLLDDRDDSSQPHISGVTVWFKVLPGIAQMGHACDVYISDLDEALQNFKETLRQHNIDYENQLNSNNATFQDQLQQVISDARNTYNSQVANSRDAMNALDAEVKANRAELTNINDHLSGVEQQIAIHDIVTIPQHQEDLKNISNAIDERLANVKTAPVAVENATTLQQTYPNGADGIFITADTGHKWLWLSGAWTDCGEYQAIGIGNELIDPIKQQQKVDEENIATNYSLINQNTTQIKANTTDIQSVEGAGQLVYIHITDQNGNRITDQSGNELIGQKWLVVTDKTLTQADLPADAKSVGDAIAKLNQFDATKYDIPVLYLYGDRITSLKDKNGSLKNEVRYNFPKYHIKGTCTNFKVQGASSATLPKKNWTLNLDQSIEIFQGYGKQHKYVVKANMTDFSQSRNVVSAKIWGQVEKSRNKAEDILQDDQGNYVTDSSGNHISFTADPQLSIGGNYGAVDGFPIVIYVNDKYWGLYSFNIPKDDWMAKMPKKQGYAILDAVWSPQGGFKAETNLNDGLEVQFSGTENTDWIKTSINKLIDVCLADYDTKEAFDTAASNLIDINNAIDYLLYSIFIDNTDGVYRNYLLQTFNGTKWYLVPYDLDETYGRTPQTWRYLSPDDDGQNPYLNGVNLNSLSANNRLFYQLIKFHRDDINSRYKELVSSNMSVGSLLDSFNNYLLGISKALTDQEVQTWPQTPETQTNNFSQIRWWYDHRINWLNQVFSTTDSKHV
;
A
#
# COMPACT_ATOMS: atom_id res chain seq x y z
N MET A 1 -13.93 -43.33 -29.28
CA MET A 1 -15.17 -44.09 -29.01
C MET A 1 -16.10 -43.19 -28.23
N VAL A 2 -17.08 -42.55 -28.89
CA VAL A 2 -18.30 -42.08 -28.23
C VAL A 2 -19.43 -42.19 -29.27
N ASP A 3 -19.89 -43.41 -29.49
CA ASP A 3 -21.22 -43.67 -30.05
C ASP A 3 -22.18 -43.72 -28.86
N ASN A 4 -22.98 -42.67 -28.71
CA ASN A 4 -24.27 -42.72 -28.01
C ASN A 4 -25.09 -41.49 -28.44
N LEU A 5 -25.46 -41.45 -29.72
CA LEU A 5 -26.52 -40.56 -30.20
C LEU A 5 -27.87 -41.19 -29.87
N ILE A 6 -28.58 -40.57 -28.93
CA ILE A 6 -29.98 -40.88 -28.62
C ILE A 6 -30.81 -40.64 -29.90
N LYS A 7 -31.50 -41.67 -30.40
CA LYS A 7 -32.48 -41.52 -31.48
C LYS A 7 -33.74 -40.84 -30.91
N VAL A 8 -34.02 -39.63 -31.38
CA VAL A 8 -35.31 -38.96 -31.14
C VAL A 8 -36.38 -39.60 -32.03
N THR A 9 -37.43 -40.16 -31.41
CA THR A 9 -38.65 -40.60 -32.11
C THR A 9 -39.82 -39.73 -31.67
N HIS A 10 -40.05 -38.62 -32.37
CA HIS A 10 -41.32 -37.89 -32.27
C HIS A 10 -41.99 -37.94 -33.65
N ASP A 11 -42.95 -38.85 -33.80
CA ASP A 11 -43.84 -38.97 -34.96
C ASP A 11 -45.24 -38.56 -34.48
N ASN A 12 -45.84 -37.55 -35.11
CA ASN A 12 -47.19 -37.09 -34.77
C ASN A 12 -48.29 -37.89 -35.50
N ASN A 13 -47.94 -39.00 -36.14
CA ASN A 13 -48.82 -39.87 -36.93
C ASN A 13 -49.61 -39.11 -38.01
N GLY A 14 -49.07 -38.01 -38.54
CA GLY A 14 -49.72 -37.21 -39.58
C GLY A 14 -50.96 -36.43 -39.11
N HIS A 15 -51.14 -36.23 -37.80
CA HIS A 15 -52.26 -35.47 -37.26
C HIS A 15 -51.91 -33.97 -37.12
N PHE A 16 -52.81 -33.10 -37.60
CA PHE A 16 -52.71 -31.66 -37.40
C PHE A 16 -52.89 -31.27 -35.93
N TYR A 17 -52.19 -30.22 -35.50
CA TYR A 17 -52.48 -29.56 -34.24
C TYR A 17 -53.91 -29.01 -34.27
N ARG A 18 -54.72 -29.41 -33.29
CA ARG A 18 -56.14 -29.05 -33.20
C ARG A 18 -56.36 -28.03 -32.10
N ILE A 19 -56.98 -26.92 -32.45
CA ILE A 19 -57.40 -25.87 -31.50
C ILE A 19 -58.91 -25.65 -31.60
N LYS A 20 -59.54 -25.25 -30.49
CA LYS A 20 -60.97 -24.93 -30.43
C LYS A 20 -61.14 -23.43 -30.29
N MET A 21 -62.00 -22.82 -31.11
CA MET A 21 -62.26 -21.38 -31.12
C MET A 21 -63.75 -21.09 -31.15
N ASP A 22 -64.16 -20.01 -30.47
CA ASP A 22 -65.54 -19.53 -30.47
C ASP A 22 -65.64 -18.20 -31.23
N ILE A 23 -66.60 -18.09 -32.14
CA ILE A 23 -66.87 -16.88 -32.92
C ILE A 23 -67.69 -15.86 -32.11
N ALA A 24 -68.35 -16.27 -31.03
CA ALA A 24 -69.02 -15.35 -30.12
C ALA A 24 -67.96 -14.47 -29.42
N LYS A 25 -67.79 -13.25 -29.92
CA LYS A 25 -66.80 -12.26 -29.46
C LYS A 25 -67.18 -11.72 -28.07
N GLU A 26 -67.02 -12.52 -27.03
CA GLU A 26 -67.13 -12.08 -25.63
C GLU A 26 -65.90 -11.24 -25.25
N GLY A 27 -65.91 -9.97 -25.67
CA GLY A 27 -64.82 -9.02 -25.43
C GLY A 27 -63.72 -9.01 -26.51
N SER A 28 -62.99 -7.90 -26.61
CA SER A 28 -61.89 -7.70 -27.55
C SER A 28 -60.64 -8.47 -27.08
N SER A 29 -60.65 -9.79 -27.17
CA SER A 29 -59.50 -10.63 -26.84
C SER A 29 -58.68 -10.91 -28.11
N LEU A 30 -57.40 -10.51 -28.08
CA LEU A 30 -56.38 -10.93 -29.02
C LEU A 30 -55.85 -12.29 -28.58
N TRP A 31 -56.03 -13.34 -29.39
CA TRP A 31 -55.69 -14.71 -29.00
C TRP A 31 -54.24 -15.07 -29.38
N ASP A 32 -53.43 -15.46 -28.39
CA ASP A 32 -52.08 -15.98 -28.63
C ASP A 32 -52.13 -17.46 -29.03
N LEU A 33 -51.76 -17.75 -30.27
CA LEU A 33 -51.65 -19.11 -30.78
C LEU A 33 -50.21 -19.63 -30.76
N THR A 34 -49.23 -18.84 -30.32
CA THR A 34 -47.80 -19.24 -30.24
C THR A 34 -47.56 -20.55 -29.48
N PRO A 35 -48.28 -20.86 -28.38
CA PRO A 35 -48.11 -22.14 -27.69
C PRO A 35 -48.56 -23.36 -28.52
N TYR A 36 -49.43 -23.14 -29.51
CA TYR A 36 -50.16 -24.20 -30.22
C TYR A 36 -49.83 -24.29 -31.71
N PHE A 37 -49.32 -23.21 -32.31
CA PHE A 37 -49.03 -23.09 -33.73
C PHE A 37 -47.82 -22.16 -33.94
N LYS A 38 -46.82 -22.64 -34.70
CA LYS A 38 -45.62 -21.88 -35.07
C LYS A 38 -45.28 -22.18 -36.53
N GLY A 39 -45.75 -21.34 -37.45
CA GLY A 39 -45.36 -21.43 -38.86
C GLY A 39 -43.91 -20.97 -39.05
N ARG A 40 -43.21 -21.51 -40.05
CA ARG A 40 -41.89 -21.05 -40.50
C ARG A 40 -41.95 -20.37 -41.84
N VAL A 41 -40.96 -19.51 -42.10
CA VAL A 41 -40.71 -18.98 -43.43
C VAL A 41 -40.40 -20.12 -44.39
N GLY A 42 -41.16 -20.24 -45.48
CA GLY A 42 -41.02 -21.31 -46.47
C GLY A 42 -41.76 -22.62 -46.15
N ASP A 43 -42.57 -22.68 -45.10
CA ASP A 43 -43.43 -23.84 -44.83
C ASP A 43 -44.51 -23.99 -45.92
N ASN A 44 -44.54 -25.13 -46.61
CA ASN A 44 -45.52 -25.42 -47.64
C ASN A 44 -46.51 -26.52 -47.21
N ARG A 45 -47.82 -26.26 -47.36
CA ARG A 45 -48.92 -27.13 -46.92
C ARG A 45 -48.92 -27.44 -45.42
N PHE A 46 -48.33 -26.55 -44.62
CA PHE A 46 -48.38 -26.64 -43.17
C PHE A 46 -49.79 -26.28 -42.68
N GLY A 47 -50.41 -27.20 -41.93
CA GLY A 47 -51.85 -27.15 -41.65
C GLY A 47 -52.19 -26.82 -40.20
N LEU A 48 -53.17 -25.94 -39.97
CA LEU A 48 -53.79 -25.72 -38.66
C LEU A 48 -55.23 -26.21 -38.69
N GLN A 49 -55.64 -27.08 -37.77
CA GLN A 49 -57.05 -27.48 -37.67
C GLN A 49 -57.75 -26.71 -36.55
N VAL A 50 -58.80 -25.98 -36.90
CA VAL A 50 -59.66 -25.28 -35.94
C VAL A 50 -61.01 -25.98 -35.82
N THR A 51 -61.48 -26.15 -34.59
CA THR A 51 -62.86 -26.56 -34.30
C THR A 51 -63.65 -25.32 -33.86
N TRP A 52 -64.55 -24.87 -34.72
CA TRP A 52 -65.34 -23.67 -34.55
C TRP A 52 -66.61 -23.92 -33.74
N THR A 53 -66.85 -23.00 -32.81
CA THR A 53 -68.07 -22.93 -32.00
C THR A 53 -68.68 -21.53 -32.10
N TYR A 54 -69.96 -21.42 -31.81
CA TYR A 54 -70.67 -20.17 -31.63
C TYR A 54 -71.45 -20.25 -30.31
N GLN A 55 -71.09 -19.39 -29.35
CA GLN A 55 -71.69 -19.36 -28.00
C GLN A 55 -71.65 -20.74 -27.32
N GLY A 56 -70.48 -21.39 -27.37
CA GLY A 56 -70.20 -22.69 -26.80
C GLY A 56 -70.77 -23.89 -27.57
N ARG A 57 -71.57 -23.66 -28.61
CA ARG A 57 -72.18 -24.72 -29.44
C ARG A 57 -71.39 -24.96 -30.72
N LEU A 58 -71.32 -26.20 -31.17
CA LEU A 58 -70.60 -26.57 -32.40
C LEU A 58 -71.24 -25.88 -33.60
N LEU A 59 -70.43 -25.16 -34.37
CA LEU A 59 -70.89 -24.47 -35.59
C LEU A 59 -70.83 -25.44 -36.76
N ASP A 60 -71.87 -25.51 -37.61
CA ASP A 60 -71.76 -26.24 -38.86
C ASP A 60 -71.04 -25.38 -39.90
N VAL A 61 -69.87 -25.84 -40.33
CA VAL A 61 -68.99 -25.11 -41.24
C VAL A 61 -69.00 -25.72 -42.65
N THR A 62 -69.84 -26.74 -42.88
CA THR A 62 -69.94 -27.44 -44.17
C THR A 62 -70.28 -26.45 -45.28
N GLY A 63 -69.46 -26.41 -46.33
CA GLY A 63 -69.62 -25.48 -47.46
C GLY A 63 -69.02 -24.09 -47.27
N MET A 64 -68.47 -23.76 -46.08
CA MET A 64 -67.67 -22.56 -45.85
C MET A 64 -66.20 -22.81 -46.19
N LYS A 65 -65.39 -21.76 -46.33
CA LYS A 65 -63.94 -21.85 -46.62
C LYS A 65 -63.10 -21.36 -45.44
N PRO A 66 -61.99 -22.03 -45.09
CA PRO A 66 -61.03 -21.48 -44.13
C PRO A 66 -60.45 -20.17 -44.66
N TYR A 67 -60.43 -19.11 -43.85
CA TYR A 67 -59.97 -17.78 -44.23
C TYR A 67 -59.02 -17.20 -43.17
N ILE A 68 -57.89 -16.63 -43.59
CA ILE A 68 -57.00 -15.87 -42.72
C ILE A 68 -56.45 -14.64 -43.46
N SER A 69 -56.30 -13.52 -42.76
CA SER A 69 -55.65 -12.32 -43.31
C SER A 69 -55.01 -11.52 -42.20
N GLY A 70 -53.83 -10.96 -42.44
CA GLY A 70 -53.09 -10.19 -41.44
C GLY A 70 -51.76 -9.71 -41.96
N ASN A 71 -50.88 -9.35 -41.03
CA ASN A 71 -49.55 -8.85 -41.34
C ASN A 71 -48.50 -9.71 -40.62
N VAL A 72 -47.37 -9.92 -41.29
CA VAL A 72 -46.22 -10.68 -40.79
C VAL A 72 -44.98 -9.78 -40.79
N GLY A 73 -44.37 -9.59 -39.63
CA GLY A 73 -43.14 -8.83 -39.54
C GLY A 73 -42.62 -8.64 -38.12
N ASN A 74 -41.66 -7.73 -38.01
CA ASN A 74 -41.10 -7.31 -36.73
C ASN A 74 -42.16 -6.64 -35.87
N TYR A 75 -41.98 -6.67 -34.56
CA TYR A 75 -42.96 -6.15 -33.62
C TYR A 75 -42.30 -5.50 -32.41
N SER A 76 -43.08 -4.67 -31.73
CA SER A 76 -42.77 -4.09 -30.43
C SER A 76 -44.02 -4.12 -29.56
N PHE A 77 -43.85 -3.82 -28.28
CA PHE A 77 -44.97 -3.54 -27.38
C PHE A 77 -44.94 -2.06 -27.02
N ASP A 78 -46.09 -1.40 -27.07
CA ASP A 78 -46.19 -0.02 -26.59
C ASP A 78 -46.21 0.05 -25.04
N ASP A 79 -46.24 1.26 -24.49
CA ASP A 79 -46.24 1.51 -23.04
C ASP A 79 -47.44 0.87 -22.30
N LYS A 80 -48.49 0.47 -23.03
CA LYS A 80 -49.65 -0.23 -22.50
C LYS A 80 -49.55 -1.75 -22.65
N LYS A 81 -48.39 -2.24 -23.09
CA LYS A 81 -48.10 -3.64 -23.42
C LYS A 81 -48.96 -4.18 -24.58
N GLU A 82 -49.47 -3.31 -25.43
CA GLU A 82 -50.21 -3.73 -26.62
C GLU A 82 -49.25 -4.01 -27.78
N LEU A 83 -49.53 -5.10 -28.50
CA LEU A 83 -48.67 -5.60 -29.58
C LEU A 83 -48.75 -4.71 -30.82
N GLN A 84 -47.63 -4.12 -31.24
CA GLN A 84 -47.52 -3.28 -32.44
C GLN A 84 -46.63 -3.95 -33.49
N LEU A 85 -47.09 -4.02 -34.73
CA LEU A 85 -46.25 -4.46 -35.84
C LEU A 85 -45.46 -3.27 -36.37
N ALA A 86 -44.22 -3.51 -36.77
CA ALA A 86 -43.38 -2.53 -37.43
C ALA A 86 -43.97 -2.14 -38.80
N ASP A 87 -43.69 -0.91 -39.24
CA ASP A 87 -44.23 -0.33 -40.48
C ASP A 87 -43.86 -1.13 -41.75
N ASP A 88 -42.83 -1.98 -41.66
CA ASP A 88 -42.35 -2.82 -42.76
C ASP A 88 -43.02 -4.21 -42.84
N ALA A 89 -44.03 -4.48 -42.00
CA ALA A 89 -44.72 -5.77 -41.94
C ALA A 89 -45.47 -6.12 -43.25
N ALA A 90 -45.26 -7.33 -43.75
CA ALA A 90 -45.84 -7.80 -45.00
C ALA A 90 -47.29 -8.26 -44.81
N THR A 91 -48.22 -7.76 -45.62
CA THR A 91 -49.62 -8.23 -45.62
C THR A 91 -49.72 -9.61 -46.27
N VAL A 92 -50.42 -10.53 -45.60
CA VAL A 92 -50.62 -11.90 -46.06
C VAL A 92 -52.10 -12.28 -45.99
N HIS A 93 -52.52 -13.17 -46.88
CA HIS A 93 -53.90 -13.64 -46.97
C HIS A 93 -53.95 -15.07 -47.51
N TYR A 94 -54.84 -15.89 -46.96
CA TYR A 94 -55.16 -17.22 -47.47
C TYR A 94 -56.66 -17.50 -47.38
N THR A 95 -57.19 -18.10 -48.44
CA THR A 95 -58.55 -18.67 -48.52
C THR A 95 -58.44 -20.11 -49.01
N GLY A 96 -59.00 -21.06 -48.25
CA GLY A 96 -59.01 -22.49 -48.55
C GLY A 96 -60.19 -22.93 -49.42
N SER A 97 -60.35 -24.25 -49.53
CA SER A 97 -61.47 -24.90 -50.25
C SER A 97 -62.63 -25.21 -49.31
N PRO A 98 -63.89 -25.28 -49.80
CA PRO A 98 -65.00 -25.81 -49.02
C PRO A 98 -64.78 -27.24 -48.52
N ASP A 99 -63.97 -28.03 -49.23
CA ASP A 99 -63.61 -29.41 -48.86
C ASP A 99 -62.75 -29.48 -47.59
N ASP A 100 -62.12 -28.36 -47.21
CA ASP A 100 -61.30 -28.24 -46.01
C ASP A 100 -62.16 -28.02 -44.74
N CYS A 101 -63.47 -27.84 -44.92
CA CYS A 101 -64.47 -27.69 -43.87
C CYS A 101 -65.39 -28.91 -43.83
N GLN A 102 -65.58 -29.48 -42.64
CA GLN A 102 -66.36 -30.70 -42.43
C GLN A 102 -67.44 -30.50 -41.37
N SER A 103 -68.44 -31.39 -41.40
CA SER A 103 -69.49 -31.42 -40.38
C SER A 103 -68.89 -31.55 -38.98
N GLY A 104 -69.56 -30.94 -38.00
CA GLY A 104 -69.04 -30.87 -36.64
C GLY A 104 -67.96 -29.80 -36.43
N GLY A 105 -68.01 -28.70 -37.18
CA GLY A 105 -67.26 -27.47 -36.91
C GLY A 105 -65.78 -27.51 -37.23
N ARG A 106 -65.29 -28.49 -37.97
CA ARG A 106 -63.85 -28.66 -38.22
C ARG A 106 -63.45 -27.99 -39.53
N ALA A 107 -62.48 -27.09 -39.47
CA ALA A 107 -61.87 -26.45 -40.64
C ALA A 107 -60.35 -26.60 -40.58
N VAL A 108 -59.72 -27.03 -41.67
CA VAL A 108 -58.25 -27.16 -41.78
C VAL A 108 -57.70 -26.07 -42.69
N TYR A 109 -56.75 -25.28 -42.19
CA TYR A 109 -56.12 -24.19 -42.92
C TYR A 109 -54.81 -24.70 -43.50
N TYR A 110 -54.69 -24.85 -44.81
CA TYR A 110 -53.46 -25.31 -45.47
C TYR A 110 -52.64 -24.14 -46.00
N PHE A 111 -51.70 -23.67 -45.19
CA PHE A 111 -50.93 -22.47 -45.55
C PHE A 111 -49.95 -22.76 -46.71
N PRO A 112 -49.95 -21.94 -47.77
CA PRO A 112 -48.98 -22.06 -48.87
C PRO A 112 -47.58 -21.60 -48.45
N GLU A 113 -46.55 -22.00 -49.20
CA GLU A 113 -45.12 -21.66 -48.97
C GLU A 113 -44.87 -20.16 -48.71
N GLN A 114 -45.64 -19.31 -49.39
CA GLN A 114 -45.55 -17.85 -49.32
C GLN A 114 -46.46 -17.20 -48.27
N MET A 115 -47.13 -17.98 -47.43
CA MET A 115 -47.99 -17.46 -46.36
C MET A 115 -47.19 -16.69 -45.29
N PHE A 116 -45.95 -17.08 -45.06
CA PHE A 116 -45.06 -16.49 -44.06
C PHE A 116 -43.78 -15.98 -44.73
N PRO A 117 -43.80 -14.76 -45.31
CA PRO A 117 -42.72 -14.28 -46.16
C PRO A 117 -41.46 -13.86 -45.39
N ARG A 118 -41.55 -13.69 -44.07
CA ARG A 118 -40.44 -13.34 -43.16
C ARG A 118 -40.75 -13.81 -41.74
N ASP A 119 -39.71 -13.92 -40.91
CA ASP A 119 -39.84 -14.24 -39.49
C ASP A 119 -40.30 -13.03 -38.66
N GLY A 120 -40.75 -13.29 -37.43
CA GLY A 120 -41.34 -12.30 -36.54
C GLY A 120 -42.65 -12.81 -35.95
N ILE A 121 -43.73 -12.04 -36.09
CA ILE A 121 -45.08 -12.46 -35.71
C ILE A 121 -46.07 -12.28 -36.84
N PHE A 122 -47.05 -13.19 -36.92
CA PHE A 122 -48.31 -12.92 -37.62
C PHE A 122 -49.26 -12.25 -36.62
N LYS A 123 -49.86 -11.11 -36.99
CA LYS A 123 -51.01 -10.54 -36.29
C LYS A 123 -52.11 -10.30 -37.31
N GLY A 124 -53.29 -10.82 -37.04
CA GLY A 124 -54.38 -10.73 -37.99
C GLY A 124 -55.62 -11.44 -37.54
N TYR A 125 -56.41 -11.84 -38.51
CA TYR A 125 -57.72 -12.43 -38.32
C TYR A 125 -57.76 -13.81 -38.94
N ILE A 126 -58.24 -14.80 -38.19
CA ILE A 126 -58.53 -16.15 -38.67
C ILE A 126 -60.03 -16.43 -38.52
N GLY A 127 -60.63 -17.04 -39.53
CA GLY A 127 -62.06 -17.25 -39.57
C GLY A 127 -62.51 -18.14 -40.71
N LEU A 128 -63.81 -18.12 -40.96
CA LEU A 128 -64.50 -18.83 -42.01
C LEU A 128 -65.12 -17.80 -42.96
N LEU A 129 -64.99 -18.08 -44.24
CA LEU A 129 -65.60 -17.34 -45.33
C LEU A 129 -66.83 -18.11 -45.82
N ASP A 130 -67.99 -17.46 -45.82
CA ASP A 130 -69.23 -17.97 -46.42
C ASP A 130 -69.61 -17.10 -47.63
N ASP A 131 -69.49 -17.67 -48.83
CA ASP A 131 -69.76 -17.03 -50.11
C ASP A 131 -70.88 -17.72 -50.91
N ARG A 132 -71.72 -18.51 -50.22
CA ARG A 132 -72.76 -19.34 -50.86
C ARG A 132 -74.02 -18.58 -51.28
N ASP A 133 -74.22 -17.36 -50.81
CA ASP A 133 -75.50 -16.63 -50.96
C ASP A 133 -75.52 -15.63 -52.15
N ASP A 134 -74.60 -15.76 -53.11
CA ASP A 134 -74.47 -14.91 -54.32
C ASP A 134 -74.47 -13.38 -54.04
N SER A 135 -74.27 -12.97 -52.79
CA SER A 135 -74.19 -11.57 -52.39
C SER A 135 -72.85 -10.99 -52.84
N SER A 136 -72.86 -9.73 -53.29
CA SER A 136 -71.65 -8.99 -53.71
C SER A 136 -70.65 -8.72 -52.55
N GLN A 137 -70.90 -9.28 -51.36
CA GLN A 137 -70.17 -9.08 -50.11
C GLN A 137 -70.09 -10.41 -49.34
N PRO A 138 -69.04 -11.22 -49.54
CA PRO A 138 -68.82 -12.45 -48.77
C PRO A 138 -68.85 -12.23 -47.24
N HIS A 139 -69.48 -13.12 -46.48
CA HIS A 139 -69.56 -13.01 -45.02
C HIS A 139 -68.37 -13.73 -44.35
N ILE A 140 -67.52 -12.99 -43.64
CA ILE A 140 -66.35 -13.52 -42.94
C ILE A 140 -66.58 -13.47 -41.43
N SER A 141 -66.49 -14.63 -40.75
CA SER A 141 -66.72 -14.79 -39.30
C SER A 141 -65.57 -15.49 -38.58
N GLY A 142 -65.14 -15.01 -37.40
CA GLY A 142 -63.82 -15.37 -36.85
C GLY A 142 -63.28 -14.40 -35.79
N VAL A 143 -62.01 -14.57 -35.43
CA VAL A 143 -61.34 -13.93 -34.29
C VAL A 143 -59.97 -13.35 -34.65
N THR A 144 -59.52 -12.35 -33.88
CA THR A 144 -58.19 -11.76 -34.03
C THR A 144 -57.17 -12.59 -33.26
N VAL A 145 -56.09 -12.98 -33.93
CA VAL A 145 -55.05 -13.86 -33.41
C VAL A 145 -53.67 -13.27 -33.66
N TRP A 146 -52.71 -13.74 -32.88
CA TRP A 146 -51.30 -13.60 -33.23
C TRP A 146 -50.52 -14.88 -32.91
N PHE A 147 -49.42 -15.11 -33.62
CA PHE A 147 -48.49 -16.19 -33.33
C PHE A 147 -47.10 -15.90 -33.88
N LYS A 148 -46.07 -16.51 -33.29
CA LYS A 148 -44.69 -16.41 -33.79
C LYS A 148 -44.50 -17.14 -35.12
N VAL A 149 -43.86 -16.44 -36.06
CA VAL A 149 -43.36 -16.98 -37.32
C VAL A 149 -41.85 -17.16 -37.20
N LEU A 150 -41.38 -18.40 -37.35
CA LEU A 150 -39.99 -18.78 -37.16
C LEU A 150 -39.17 -18.65 -38.48
N PRO A 151 -37.84 -18.47 -38.41
CA PRO A 151 -37.00 -18.39 -39.61
C PRO A 151 -36.93 -19.72 -40.38
N GLY A 152 -36.61 -19.63 -41.68
CA GLY A 152 -36.77 -20.73 -42.64
C GLY A 152 -35.76 -21.88 -42.57
N ILE A 153 -34.71 -21.79 -41.73
CA ILE A 153 -33.77 -22.90 -41.53
C ILE A 153 -34.13 -23.63 -40.23
N ALA A 154 -34.66 -24.84 -40.36
CA ALA A 154 -34.87 -25.75 -39.23
C ALA A 154 -33.52 -26.29 -38.72
N GLN A 155 -32.86 -25.58 -37.80
CA GLN A 155 -31.69 -26.11 -37.11
C GLN A 155 -32.14 -27.18 -36.10
N MET A 156 -31.90 -28.45 -36.41
CA MET A 156 -32.08 -29.54 -35.45
C MET A 156 -30.88 -29.61 -34.51
N GLY A 157 -30.90 -28.77 -33.48
CA GLY A 157 -30.10 -28.91 -32.27
C GLY A 157 -31.06 -29.07 -31.08
N HIS A 158 -30.66 -29.86 -30.08
CA HIS A 158 -31.37 -29.99 -28.81
C HIS A 158 -31.89 -28.63 -28.34
N ALA A 159 -33.19 -28.57 -27.99
CA ALA A 159 -33.82 -27.37 -27.47
C ALA A 159 -33.09 -26.90 -26.21
N CYS A 160 -32.17 -25.97 -26.41
CA CYS A 160 -31.59 -25.15 -25.38
C CYS A 160 -32.61 -24.04 -25.07
N ASP A 161 -32.74 -23.79 -23.77
CA ASP A 161 -33.35 -22.70 -23.06
C ASP A 161 -33.89 -21.52 -23.87
N VAL A 162 -35.04 -21.04 -23.41
CA VAL A 162 -35.78 -19.84 -23.81
C VAL A 162 -34.84 -18.74 -24.32
N TYR A 163 -34.58 -18.73 -25.62
CA TYR A 163 -33.82 -17.68 -26.30
C TYR A 163 -34.71 -16.44 -26.35
N ILE A 164 -34.56 -15.56 -25.36
CA ILE A 164 -35.19 -14.23 -25.32
C ILE A 164 -34.24 -13.33 -26.09
N SER A 165 -34.60 -12.95 -27.33
CA SER A 165 -33.81 -12.04 -28.17
C SER A 165 -33.43 -10.77 -27.44
N ASP A 166 -34.32 -10.27 -26.59
CA ASP A 166 -34.11 -9.05 -25.82
C ASP A 166 -33.04 -9.23 -24.74
N LEU A 167 -32.86 -10.46 -24.26
CA LEU A 167 -31.86 -10.80 -23.23
C LEU A 167 -30.50 -11.04 -23.88
N ASP A 168 -30.47 -11.58 -25.11
CA ASP A 168 -29.25 -11.68 -25.91
C ASP A 168 -28.84 -10.32 -26.50
N GLU A 169 -29.79 -9.49 -26.92
CA GLU A 169 -29.56 -8.11 -27.33
C GLU A 169 -29.14 -7.27 -26.12
N ALA A 170 -29.78 -7.42 -24.96
CA ALA A 170 -29.32 -6.81 -23.72
C ALA A 170 -27.93 -7.32 -23.33
N LEU A 171 -27.62 -8.60 -23.52
CA LEU A 171 -26.31 -9.17 -23.25
C LEU A 171 -25.25 -8.66 -24.24
N GLN A 172 -25.57 -8.53 -25.52
CA GLN A 172 -24.68 -7.96 -26.54
C GLN A 172 -24.47 -6.47 -26.31
N ASN A 173 -25.53 -5.72 -26.02
CA ASN A 173 -25.46 -4.29 -25.67
C ASN A 173 -24.67 -4.10 -24.36
N PHE A 174 -24.84 -4.99 -23.38
CA PHE A 174 -24.07 -4.97 -22.14
C PHE A 174 -22.60 -5.32 -22.39
N LYS A 175 -22.30 -6.34 -23.21
CA LYS A 175 -20.93 -6.68 -23.62
C LYS A 175 -20.26 -5.55 -24.38
N GLU A 176 -20.98 -4.90 -25.28
CA GLU A 176 -20.47 -3.78 -26.07
C GLU A 176 -20.28 -2.53 -25.21
N THR A 177 -21.19 -2.27 -24.27
CA THR A 177 -21.05 -1.20 -23.27
C THR A 177 -19.85 -1.46 -22.36
N LEU A 178 -19.63 -2.70 -21.90
CA LEU A 178 -18.44 -3.07 -21.13
C LEU A 178 -17.16 -2.95 -21.95
N ARG A 179 -17.19 -3.35 -23.23
CA ARG A 179 -16.06 -3.20 -24.15
C ARG A 179 -15.71 -1.73 -24.34
N GLN A 180 -16.71 -0.87 -24.56
CA GLN A 180 -16.53 0.56 -24.72
C GLN A 180 -16.07 1.23 -23.41
N HIS A 181 -16.64 0.85 -22.27
CA HIS A 181 -16.18 1.31 -20.96
C HIS A 181 -14.72 0.93 -20.69
N ASN A 182 -14.28 -0.28 -21.07
CA ASN A 182 -12.88 -0.68 -20.94
C ASN A 182 -11.97 0.15 -21.84
N ILE A 183 -12.38 0.44 -23.08
CA ILE A 183 -11.62 1.33 -23.99
C ILE A 183 -11.57 2.75 -23.44
N ASP A 184 -12.68 3.28 -22.94
CA ASP A 184 -12.74 4.62 -22.37
C ASP A 184 -11.90 4.71 -21.09
N TYR A 185 -11.93 3.67 -20.26
CA TYR A 185 -11.06 3.54 -19.09
C TYR A 185 -9.59 3.47 -19.47
N GLU A 186 -9.21 2.66 -20.47
CA GLU A 186 -7.84 2.59 -20.99
C GLU A 186 -7.40 3.93 -21.57
N ASN A 187 -8.25 4.63 -22.33
CA ASN A 187 -7.98 5.95 -22.89
C ASN A 187 -7.83 7.01 -21.79
N GLN A 188 -8.67 6.97 -20.76
CA GLN A 188 -8.59 7.86 -19.62
C GLN A 188 -7.31 7.58 -18.81
N LEU A 189 -6.95 6.32 -18.61
CA LEU A 189 -5.73 5.91 -17.91
C LEU A 189 -4.49 6.33 -18.70
N ASN A 190 -4.49 6.18 -20.03
CA ASN A 190 -3.43 6.65 -20.91
C ASN A 190 -3.32 8.17 -20.93
N SER A 191 -4.45 8.89 -20.95
CA SER A 191 -4.49 10.37 -20.91
C SER A 191 -4.03 10.91 -19.57
N ASN A 192 -4.42 10.29 -18.47
CA ASN A 192 -3.96 10.62 -17.12
C ASN A 192 -2.47 10.34 -16.97
N ASN A 193 -1.98 9.22 -17.50
CA ASN A 193 -0.55 8.92 -17.51
C ASN A 193 0.22 9.95 -18.34
N ALA A 194 -0.26 10.33 -19.53
CA ALA A 194 0.38 11.37 -20.34
C ALA A 194 0.43 12.71 -19.59
N THR A 195 -0.69 13.13 -18.99
CA THR A 195 -0.78 14.36 -18.19
C THR A 195 0.18 14.32 -16.99
N PHE A 196 0.26 13.18 -16.30
CA PHE A 196 1.17 12.99 -15.18
C PHE A 196 2.64 13.03 -15.63
N GLN A 197 2.98 12.43 -16.77
CA GLN A 197 4.32 12.52 -17.34
C GLN A 197 4.68 13.95 -17.72
N ASP A 198 3.77 14.72 -18.31
CA ASP A 198 3.98 16.13 -18.65
C ASP A 198 4.19 16.99 -17.40
N GLN A 199 3.37 16.79 -16.36
CA GLN A 199 3.53 17.47 -15.07
C GLN A 199 4.87 17.11 -14.41
N LEU A 200 5.28 15.85 -14.47
CA LEU A 200 6.56 15.40 -13.94
C LEU A 200 7.73 16.04 -14.70
N GLN A 201 7.67 16.08 -16.03
CA GLN A 201 8.69 16.74 -16.85
C GLN A 201 8.76 18.25 -16.57
N GLN A 202 7.62 18.90 -16.36
CA GLN A 202 7.55 20.31 -15.99
C GLN A 202 8.23 20.57 -14.64
N VAL A 203 7.92 19.77 -13.61
CA VAL A 203 8.56 19.88 -12.29
C VAL A 203 10.07 19.66 -12.38
N ILE A 204 10.51 18.68 -13.17
CA ILE A 204 11.95 18.41 -13.40
C ILE A 204 12.62 19.61 -14.08
N SER A 205 11.96 20.20 -15.08
CA SER A 205 12.45 21.38 -15.80
C SER A 205 12.57 22.61 -14.87
N ASP A 206 11.54 22.87 -14.07
CA ASP A 206 11.49 23.99 -13.14
C ASP A 206 12.55 23.85 -12.03
N ALA A 207 12.73 22.64 -11.50
CA ALA A 207 13.78 22.33 -10.54
C ALA A 207 15.17 22.54 -11.16
N ARG A 208 15.40 22.08 -12.39
CA ARG A 208 16.67 22.26 -13.12
C ARG A 208 16.96 23.74 -13.37
N ASN A 209 15.96 24.52 -13.79
CA ASN A 209 16.11 25.95 -14.05
C ASN A 209 16.41 26.73 -12.78
N THR A 210 15.74 26.37 -11.68
CA THR A 210 15.99 26.95 -10.35
C THR A 210 17.41 26.65 -9.88
N TYR A 211 17.85 25.39 -9.98
CA TYR A 211 19.21 24.98 -9.65
C TYR A 211 20.26 25.72 -10.48
N ASN A 212 20.08 25.77 -11.80
CA ASN A 212 20.99 26.48 -12.69
C ASN A 212 21.09 27.98 -12.36
N SER A 213 19.97 28.61 -12.00
CA SER A 213 19.93 30.02 -11.60
C SER A 213 20.66 30.26 -10.28
N GLN A 214 20.49 29.37 -9.31
CA GLN A 214 21.22 29.43 -8.03
C GLN A 214 22.73 29.26 -8.24
N VAL A 215 23.15 28.30 -9.07
CA VAL A 215 24.57 28.08 -9.39
C VAL A 215 25.17 29.30 -10.09
N ALA A 216 24.43 29.92 -11.03
CA ALA A 216 24.86 31.15 -11.69
C ALA A 216 25.05 32.30 -10.68
N ASN A 217 24.06 32.52 -9.80
CA ASN A 217 24.14 33.55 -8.77
C ASN A 217 25.32 33.32 -7.81
N SER A 218 25.55 32.07 -7.39
CA SER A 218 26.68 31.72 -6.54
C SER A 218 28.02 31.95 -7.25
N ARG A 219 28.12 31.62 -8.54
CA ARG A 219 29.31 31.90 -9.34
C ARG A 219 29.59 33.40 -9.45
N ASP A 220 28.56 34.21 -9.67
CA ASP A 220 28.71 35.66 -9.75
C ASP A 220 29.15 36.26 -8.41
N ALA A 221 28.60 35.77 -7.30
CA ALA A 221 29.04 36.15 -5.96
C ALA A 221 30.52 35.77 -5.69
N MET A 222 30.95 34.59 -6.12
CA MET A 222 32.36 34.18 -6.01
C MET A 222 33.29 35.05 -6.86
N ASN A 223 32.88 35.41 -8.09
CA ASN A 223 33.66 36.31 -8.94
C ASN A 223 33.80 37.70 -8.31
N ALA A 224 32.75 38.21 -7.67
CA ALA A 224 32.79 39.48 -6.95
C ALA A 224 33.75 39.42 -5.75
N LEU A 225 33.71 38.32 -4.99
CA LEU A 225 34.63 38.11 -3.86
C LEU A 225 36.08 37.99 -4.32
N ASP A 226 36.35 37.28 -5.42
CA ASP A 226 37.69 37.18 -6.01
C ASP A 226 38.23 38.55 -6.45
N ALA A 227 37.37 39.42 -7.00
CA ALA A 227 37.74 40.78 -7.35
C ALA A 227 38.11 41.62 -6.10
N GLU A 228 37.36 41.47 -5.00
CA GLU A 228 37.64 42.15 -3.73
C GLU A 228 38.96 41.66 -3.10
N VAL A 229 39.22 40.34 -3.12
CA VAL A 229 40.49 39.78 -2.64
C VAL A 229 41.67 40.27 -3.46
N LYS A 230 41.53 40.40 -4.78
CA LYS A 230 42.55 40.99 -5.66
C LYS A 230 42.82 42.45 -5.32
N ALA A 231 41.79 43.24 -5.04
CA ALA A 231 41.93 44.63 -4.61
C ALA A 231 42.69 44.72 -3.28
N ASN A 232 42.32 43.92 -2.27
CA ASN A 232 43.01 43.88 -0.98
C ASN A 232 44.48 43.47 -1.10
N ARG A 233 44.81 42.52 -1.99
CA ARG A 233 46.22 42.14 -2.27
C ARG A 233 47.01 43.27 -2.93
N ALA A 234 46.38 44.05 -3.80
CA ALA A 234 47.00 45.23 -4.40
C ALA A 234 47.28 46.32 -3.35
N GLU A 235 46.35 46.56 -2.43
CA GLU A 235 46.57 47.48 -1.30
C GLU A 235 47.72 47.04 -0.38
N LEU A 236 47.78 45.75 -0.03
CA LEU A 236 48.88 45.20 0.74
C LEU A 236 50.25 45.38 0.05
N THR A 237 50.27 45.27 -1.28
CA THR A 237 51.49 45.51 -2.07
C THR A 237 51.90 46.97 -1.99
N ASN A 238 50.95 47.92 -2.15
CA ASN A 238 51.22 49.35 -2.00
C ASN A 238 51.74 49.71 -0.60
N ILE A 239 51.18 49.12 0.46
CA ILE A 239 51.66 49.32 1.84
C ILE A 239 53.11 48.83 1.98
N ASN A 240 53.41 47.67 1.41
CA ASN A 240 54.75 47.09 1.47
C ASN A 240 55.78 47.92 0.70
N ASP A 241 55.40 48.48 -0.45
CA ASP A 241 56.22 49.40 -1.23
C ASP A 241 56.46 50.71 -0.47
N HIS A 242 55.42 51.25 0.20
CA HIS A 242 55.56 52.41 1.08
C HIS A 242 56.52 52.16 2.25
N LEU A 243 56.41 51.00 2.91
CA LEU A 243 57.29 50.62 4.01
C LEU A 243 58.75 50.52 3.54
N SER A 244 58.97 49.86 2.39
CA SER A 244 60.28 49.76 1.76
C SER A 244 60.85 51.14 1.40
N GLY A 245 59.99 52.05 0.91
CA GLY A 245 60.37 53.44 0.62
C GLY A 245 60.77 54.23 1.89
N VAL A 246 60.08 54.02 3.00
CA VAL A 246 60.43 54.63 4.29
C VAL A 246 61.76 54.08 4.82
N GLU A 247 62.00 52.78 4.72
CA GLU A 247 63.28 52.15 5.09
C GLU A 247 64.44 52.68 4.24
N GLN A 248 64.21 52.88 2.94
CA GLN A 248 65.19 53.51 2.05
C GLN A 248 65.43 54.98 2.41
N GLN A 249 64.40 55.74 2.77
CA GLN A 249 64.59 57.12 3.23
C GLN A 249 65.42 57.19 4.52
N ILE A 250 65.23 56.25 5.46
CA ILE A 250 66.06 56.13 6.67
C ILE A 250 67.53 55.90 6.30
N ALA A 251 67.79 55.01 5.33
CA ALA A 251 69.15 54.69 4.87
C ALA A 251 69.80 55.81 4.05
N ILE A 252 69.07 56.46 3.14
CA ILE A 252 69.59 57.51 2.24
C ILE A 252 69.87 58.80 3.00
N HIS A 253 69.00 59.18 3.93
CA HIS A 253 69.16 60.41 4.69
C HIS A 253 70.00 60.23 5.97
N ASP A 254 70.63 59.05 6.13
CA ASP A 254 71.48 58.68 7.26
C ASP A 254 70.80 59.04 8.60
N ILE A 255 69.50 58.72 8.70
CA ILE A 255 68.68 59.14 9.83
C ILE A 255 69.13 58.39 11.07
N VAL A 256 69.88 59.08 11.94
CA VAL A 256 70.39 58.53 13.20
C VAL A 256 69.22 58.06 14.06
N THR A 257 69.16 56.76 14.33
CA THR A 257 68.15 56.19 15.22
C THR A 257 68.41 56.63 16.66
N ILE A 258 67.35 56.78 17.47
CA ILE A 258 67.49 57.18 18.88
C ILE A 258 68.53 56.30 19.64
N PRO A 259 68.57 54.97 19.45
CA PRO A 259 69.60 54.13 20.07
C PRO A 259 71.03 54.46 19.60
N GLN A 260 71.23 54.66 18.28
CA GLN A 260 72.54 55.00 17.73
C GLN A 260 73.03 56.36 18.25
N HIS A 261 72.13 57.35 18.33
CA HIS A 261 72.46 58.68 18.86
C HIS A 261 72.92 58.61 20.33
N GLN A 262 72.28 57.78 21.14
CA GLN A 262 72.63 57.60 22.55
C GLN A 262 74.00 56.91 22.71
N GLU A 263 74.31 55.93 21.87
CA GLU A 263 75.60 55.23 21.88
C GLU A 263 76.74 56.16 21.41
N ASP A 264 76.51 56.97 20.37
CA ASP A 264 77.48 57.95 19.86
C ASP A 264 77.79 59.02 20.92
N LEU A 265 76.78 59.55 21.60
CA LEU A 265 76.95 60.53 22.69
C LEU A 265 77.77 59.96 23.85
N LYS A 266 77.53 58.70 24.22
CA LYS A 266 78.28 58.02 25.28
C LYS A 266 79.75 57.80 24.90
N ASN A 267 80.01 57.38 23.67
CA ASN A 267 81.37 57.17 23.17
C ASN A 267 82.15 58.48 23.06
N ILE A 268 81.50 59.57 22.63
CA ILE A 268 82.09 60.90 22.59
C ILE A 268 82.40 61.40 24.01
N SER A 269 81.46 61.27 24.96
CA SER A 269 81.68 61.71 26.34
C SER A 269 82.90 61.01 26.96
N ASN A 270 83.02 59.70 26.80
CA ASN A 270 84.14 58.92 27.33
C ASN A 270 85.48 59.34 26.71
N ALA A 271 85.53 59.52 25.38
CA ALA A 271 86.76 59.92 24.68
C ALA A 271 87.21 61.34 25.04
N ILE A 272 86.25 62.25 25.30
CA ILE A 272 86.52 63.62 25.74
C ILE A 272 87.06 63.64 27.17
N ASP A 273 86.41 62.94 28.10
CA ASP A 273 86.82 62.89 29.50
C ASP A 273 88.25 62.33 29.66
N GLU A 274 88.60 61.31 28.88
CA GLU A 274 89.90 60.65 28.92
C GLU A 274 91.03 61.53 28.35
N ARG A 275 90.74 62.36 27.33
CA ARG A 275 91.71 63.35 26.82
C ARG A 275 91.83 64.57 27.73
N LEU A 276 90.73 65.13 28.24
CA LEU A 276 90.75 66.34 29.06
C LEU A 276 91.46 66.14 30.39
N ALA A 277 91.38 64.95 30.98
CA ALA A 277 92.09 64.62 32.21
C ALA A 277 93.62 64.72 32.10
N ASN A 278 94.18 64.64 30.87
CA ASN A 278 95.62 64.52 30.63
C ASN A 278 96.27 65.76 29.96
N VAL A 279 95.51 66.80 29.63
CA VAL A 279 96.05 67.99 28.94
C VAL A 279 96.48 69.08 29.93
N LYS A 280 97.73 69.54 29.82
CA LYS A 280 98.20 70.79 30.45
C LYS A 280 97.62 72.00 29.72
N THR A 281 96.87 72.84 30.43
CA THR A 281 96.02 73.91 29.83
C THR A 281 96.70 75.26 29.63
N ALA A 282 97.92 75.46 30.16
CA ALA A 282 98.69 76.68 29.93
C ALA A 282 99.73 76.46 28.81
N PRO A 283 99.81 77.35 27.81
CA PRO A 283 100.85 77.28 26.79
C PRO A 283 102.24 77.43 27.44
N VAL A 284 103.15 76.54 27.09
CA VAL A 284 104.54 76.59 27.56
C VAL A 284 105.38 77.26 26.47
N ALA A 285 105.91 78.44 26.78
CA ALA A 285 106.77 79.19 25.87
C ALA A 285 108.18 78.58 25.84
N VAL A 286 108.71 78.40 24.65
CA VAL A 286 110.07 77.91 24.38
C VAL A 286 110.70 78.82 23.33
N GLU A 287 112.02 79.01 23.38
CA GLU A 287 112.67 80.02 22.53
C GLU A 287 112.50 79.74 21.03
N ASN A 288 112.63 78.48 20.61
CA ASN A 288 112.54 78.03 19.22
C ASN A 288 112.35 76.50 19.13
N ALA A 289 112.06 76.00 17.92
CA ALA A 289 111.79 74.58 17.67
C ALA A 289 112.96 73.66 18.04
N THR A 290 114.19 74.09 17.80
CA THR A 290 115.39 73.32 18.14
C THR A 290 115.51 73.14 19.66
N THR A 291 115.22 74.18 20.43
CA THR A 291 115.22 74.14 21.90
C THR A 291 114.12 73.23 22.43
N LEU A 292 112.93 73.24 21.81
CA LEU A 292 111.83 72.33 22.15
C LEU A 292 112.23 70.86 21.96
N GLN A 293 112.81 70.53 20.80
CA GLN A 293 113.22 69.16 20.46
C GLN A 293 114.38 68.66 21.34
N GLN A 294 115.30 69.54 21.74
CA GLN A 294 116.39 69.19 22.65
C GLN A 294 115.91 69.00 24.10
N THR A 295 114.98 69.85 24.55
CA THR A 295 114.46 69.80 25.92
C THR A 295 113.53 68.59 26.12
N TYR A 296 112.80 68.21 25.09
CA TYR A 296 111.83 67.10 25.12
C TYR A 296 112.04 66.12 23.94
N PRO A 297 113.14 65.35 23.90
CA PRO A 297 113.49 64.53 22.73
C PRO A 297 112.48 63.40 22.41
N ASN A 298 111.70 62.98 23.41
CA ASN A 298 110.65 61.96 23.28
C ASN A 298 109.24 62.56 23.49
N GLY A 299 109.11 63.89 23.48
CA GLY A 299 107.84 64.58 23.63
C GLY A 299 107.41 64.97 25.04
N ALA A 300 106.35 65.79 25.10
CA ALA A 300 105.65 66.17 26.32
C ALA A 300 104.19 66.59 26.04
N ASP A 301 103.30 66.33 26.99
CA ASP A 301 101.89 66.74 26.92
C ASP A 301 101.72 68.25 27.21
N GLY A 302 100.97 68.95 26.35
CA GLY A 302 100.67 70.38 26.46
C GLY A 302 100.82 71.13 25.13
N ILE A 303 100.38 72.39 25.08
CA ILE A 303 100.60 73.30 23.93
C ILE A 303 101.93 74.03 24.16
N PHE A 304 102.87 73.89 23.24
CA PHE A 304 104.14 74.60 23.28
C PHE A 304 104.14 75.67 22.19
N ILE A 305 104.60 76.88 22.51
CA ILE A 305 104.68 77.96 21.52
C ILE A 305 106.14 78.34 21.38
N THR A 306 106.66 78.27 20.16
CA THR A 306 108.00 78.75 19.85
C THR A 306 107.93 80.26 19.65
N ALA A 307 108.69 80.99 20.47
CA ALA A 307 108.61 82.44 20.52
C ALA A 307 109.11 83.11 19.23
N ASP A 308 110.00 82.46 18.49
CA ASP A 308 110.61 82.97 17.27
C ASP A 308 109.69 82.94 16.04
N THR A 309 108.88 81.89 15.89
CA THR A 309 107.97 81.73 14.75
C THR A 309 106.50 81.96 15.10
N GLY A 310 106.13 81.98 16.38
CA GLY A 310 104.72 82.04 16.80
C GLY A 310 103.92 80.78 16.44
N HIS A 311 104.62 79.70 16.08
CA HIS A 311 104.01 78.44 15.74
C HIS A 311 103.62 77.67 16.99
N LYS A 312 102.51 76.95 16.90
CA LYS A 312 102.09 76.01 17.94
C LYS A 312 102.75 74.67 17.69
N TRP A 313 103.36 74.12 18.71
CA TRP A 313 103.98 72.81 18.69
C TRP A 313 103.25 71.91 19.67
N LEU A 314 102.87 70.75 19.17
CA LEU A 314 102.24 69.70 19.95
C LEU A 314 103.05 68.42 19.77
N TRP A 315 103.13 67.62 20.83
CA TRP A 315 103.61 66.27 20.69
C TRP A 315 102.46 65.39 20.21
N LEU A 316 102.48 65.08 18.91
CA LEU A 316 101.45 64.27 18.25
C LEU A 316 102.15 63.13 17.51
N SER A 317 101.59 61.93 17.60
CA SER A 317 102.04 60.76 16.84
C SER A 317 103.55 60.46 16.93
N GLY A 318 104.16 60.72 18.11
CA GLY A 318 105.55 60.39 18.38
C GLY A 318 106.60 61.37 17.83
N ALA A 319 106.18 62.58 17.42
CA ALA A 319 107.09 63.64 16.99
C ALA A 319 106.61 65.03 17.42
N TRP A 320 107.56 65.96 17.59
CA TRP A 320 107.24 67.38 17.77
C TRP A 320 106.71 67.88 16.44
N THR A 321 105.41 68.10 16.43
CA THR A 321 104.71 68.55 15.25
C THR A 321 104.55 70.05 15.38
N ASP A 322 105.19 70.77 14.47
CA ASP A 322 104.81 72.14 14.17
C ASP A 322 103.37 72.09 13.66
N CYS A 323 102.43 72.49 14.49
CA CYS A 323 101.01 72.53 14.17
C CYS A 323 100.66 73.81 13.40
N GLY A 324 101.68 74.44 12.80
CA GLY A 324 101.64 75.65 12.01
C GLY A 324 101.67 76.88 12.88
N GLU A 325 101.56 78.04 12.22
CA GLU A 325 101.00 79.20 12.88
C GLU A 325 99.76 78.77 13.66
N TYR A 326 99.48 79.49 14.74
CA TYR A 326 98.27 79.23 15.50
C TYR A 326 96.97 79.47 14.67
N GLN A 327 97.03 79.60 13.32
CA GLN A 327 95.95 79.41 12.31
C GLN A 327 96.48 78.78 10.97
N ALA A 328 95.57 78.31 10.09
CA ALA A 328 95.50 76.91 9.56
C ALA A 328 95.69 76.62 8.03
N ILE A 329 95.37 75.33 7.66
CA ILE A 329 94.89 74.71 6.36
C ILE A 329 96.00 73.99 5.51
N GLY A 330 95.88 72.80 4.88
CA GLY A 330 94.85 71.76 4.60
C GLY A 330 95.27 70.98 3.30
N ILE A 331 95.13 69.65 3.24
CA ILE A 331 95.70 68.77 2.16
C ILE A 331 94.68 68.44 1.06
N GLY A 332 95.17 68.36 -0.19
CA GLY A 332 94.40 68.28 -1.44
C GLY A 332 94.16 66.91 -2.06
N ASN A 333 93.51 66.97 -3.22
CA ASN A 333 92.71 65.95 -3.93
C ASN A 333 93.43 64.68 -4.44
N GLU A 334 94.72 64.49 -4.18
CA GLU A 334 95.50 63.40 -4.79
C GLU A 334 95.15 62.01 -4.22
N LEU A 335 94.38 61.95 -3.12
CA LEU A 335 93.93 60.72 -2.48
C LEU A 335 92.50 60.28 -2.88
N ILE A 336 91.73 61.12 -3.58
CA ILE A 336 90.29 60.90 -3.82
C ILE A 336 89.99 60.21 -5.15
N ASP A 337 90.81 60.41 -6.17
CA ASP A 337 90.50 59.98 -7.53
C ASP A 337 90.55 58.46 -7.80
N PRO A 338 91.42 57.64 -7.14
CA PRO A 338 91.42 56.20 -7.35
C PRO A 338 90.16 55.49 -6.84
N ILE A 339 89.52 56.04 -5.80
CA ILE A 339 88.36 55.43 -5.13
C ILE A 339 87.10 55.53 -6.00
N LYS A 340 86.95 56.62 -6.75
CA LYS A 340 85.80 56.85 -7.65
C LYS A 340 85.78 55.93 -8.87
N GLN A 341 86.92 55.37 -9.26
CA GLN A 341 87.03 54.56 -10.47
C GLN A 341 86.65 53.09 -10.23
N GLN A 342 86.93 52.55 -9.04
CA GLN A 342 86.53 51.20 -8.63
C GLN A 342 85.01 51.09 -8.40
N GLN A 343 84.39 52.15 -7.86
CA GLN A 343 82.96 52.20 -7.57
C GLN A 343 82.07 51.97 -8.82
N LYS A 344 82.51 52.46 -9.99
CA LYS A 344 81.75 52.29 -11.25
C LYS A 344 81.75 50.85 -11.80
N VAL A 345 82.81 50.09 -11.55
CA VAL A 345 82.92 48.70 -12.05
C VAL A 345 82.05 47.76 -11.21
N ASP A 346 81.92 48.04 -9.92
CA ASP A 346 81.11 47.24 -9.01
C ASP A 346 79.60 47.46 -9.24
N GLU A 347 79.19 48.68 -9.62
CA GLU A 347 77.79 49.02 -9.95
C GLU A 347 77.24 48.23 -11.17
N GLU A 348 78.03 48.03 -12.22
CA GLU A 348 77.58 47.30 -13.43
C GLU A 348 77.44 45.78 -13.20
N ASN A 349 78.29 45.18 -12.37
CA ASN A 349 78.20 43.76 -12.01
C ASN A 349 76.99 43.46 -11.11
N ILE A 350 76.64 44.38 -10.21
CA ILE A 350 75.47 44.27 -9.34
C ILE A 350 74.16 44.30 -10.15
N ALA A 351 74.07 45.18 -11.16
CA ALA A 351 72.87 45.29 -12.01
C ALA A 351 72.56 44.00 -12.79
N THR A 352 73.59 43.32 -13.31
CA THR A 352 73.44 42.08 -14.08
C THR A 352 72.96 40.91 -13.22
N ASN A 353 73.50 40.76 -12.01
CA ASN A 353 73.08 39.73 -11.06
C ASN A 353 71.64 39.94 -10.57
N TYR A 354 71.20 41.19 -10.42
CA TYR A 354 69.85 41.54 -10.00
C TYR A 354 68.79 41.06 -11.01
N SER A 355 69.08 41.16 -12.31
CA SER A 355 68.16 40.71 -13.37
C SER A 355 67.95 39.19 -13.37
N LEU A 356 69.00 38.41 -13.11
CA LEU A 356 68.94 36.94 -13.12
C LEU A 356 68.17 36.40 -11.89
N ILE A 357 68.34 37.05 -10.73
CA ILE A 357 67.63 36.72 -9.49
C ILE A 357 66.12 36.95 -9.62
N ASN A 358 65.70 38.03 -10.28
CA ASN A 358 64.28 38.34 -10.48
C ASN A 358 63.58 37.31 -11.40
N GLN A 359 64.25 36.81 -12.43
CA GLN A 359 63.71 35.75 -13.28
C GLN A 359 63.52 34.44 -12.51
N ASN A 360 64.52 34.02 -11.72
CA ASN A 360 64.41 32.81 -10.89
C ASN A 360 63.33 32.94 -9.81
N THR A 361 63.18 34.11 -9.20
CA THR A 361 62.13 34.38 -8.19
C THR A 361 60.73 34.26 -8.80
N THR A 362 60.54 34.73 -10.04
CA THR A 362 59.27 34.62 -10.75
C THR A 362 58.92 33.16 -11.05
N GLN A 363 59.89 32.36 -11.50
CA GLN A 363 59.68 30.93 -11.75
C GLN A 363 59.40 30.15 -10.47
N ILE A 364 60.07 30.47 -9.35
CA ILE A 364 59.81 29.85 -8.04
C ILE A 364 58.40 30.16 -7.56
N LYS A 365 57.91 31.39 -7.75
CA LYS A 365 56.52 31.77 -7.40
C LYS A 365 55.48 31.02 -8.24
N ALA A 366 55.72 30.87 -9.55
CA ALA A 366 54.87 30.07 -10.42
C ALA A 366 54.83 28.60 -9.96
N ASN A 367 56.00 27.99 -9.74
CA ASN A 367 56.10 26.60 -9.26
C ASN A 367 55.47 26.41 -7.87
N THR A 368 55.56 27.39 -6.97
CA THR A 368 54.93 27.35 -5.64
C THR A 368 53.40 27.36 -5.75
N THR A 369 52.87 28.15 -6.69
CA THR A 369 51.43 28.21 -6.96
C THR A 369 50.93 26.89 -7.53
N ASP A 370 51.68 26.30 -8.47
CA ASP A 370 51.37 25.00 -9.04
C ASP A 370 51.39 23.89 -7.96
N ILE A 371 52.41 23.87 -7.09
CA ILE A 371 52.51 22.89 -5.97
C ILE A 371 51.36 23.05 -4.97
N GLN A 372 51.00 24.27 -4.58
CA GLN A 372 49.88 24.53 -3.66
C GLN A 372 48.53 24.07 -4.24
N SER A 373 48.35 24.19 -5.56
CA SER A 373 47.15 23.69 -6.24
C SER A 373 47.06 22.15 -6.27
N VAL A 374 48.20 21.45 -6.22
CA VAL A 374 48.26 19.98 -6.17
C VAL A 374 47.98 19.45 -4.77
N GLU A 375 48.52 20.09 -3.71
CA GLU A 375 48.29 19.68 -2.32
C GLU A 375 46.82 19.83 -1.86
N GLY A 376 46.08 20.79 -2.41
CA GLY A 376 44.63 20.94 -2.16
C GLY A 376 43.75 19.90 -2.88
N ALA A 377 44.29 19.16 -3.85
CA ALA A 377 43.53 18.27 -4.73
C ALA A 377 43.64 16.77 -4.37
N GLY A 378 44.41 16.39 -3.35
CA GLY A 378 44.57 14.98 -2.98
C GLY A 378 45.58 14.72 -1.85
N GLN A 379 45.82 13.44 -1.56
CA GLN A 379 46.85 12.96 -0.65
C GLN A 379 47.62 11.79 -1.26
N LEU A 380 48.90 11.66 -0.90
CA LEU A 380 49.73 10.54 -1.30
C LEU A 380 49.46 9.34 -0.39
N VAL A 381 49.10 8.19 -0.96
CA VAL A 381 48.81 6.97 -0.20
C VAL A 381 49.66 5.81 -0.70
N TYR A 382 50.12 4.96 0.21
CA TYR A 382 50.83 3.73 -0.14
C TYR A 382 49.84 2.68 -0.64
N ILE A 383 50.11 2.12 -1.81
CA ILE A 383 49.33 1.05 -2.43
C ILE A 383 50.22 -0.16 -2.67
N HIS A 384 49.67 -1.37 -2.54
CA HIS A 384 50.39 -2.58 -2.92
C HIS A 384 50.39 -2.72 -4.44
N ILE A 385 51.55 -3.05 -5.01
CA ILE A 385 51.66 -3.32 -6.45
C ILE A 385 51.23 -4.78 -6.67
N THR A 386 50.28 -4.99 -7.56
CA THR A 386 49.77 -6.32 -7.91
C THR A 386 50.09 -6.67 -9.36
N ASP A 387 50.22 -7.96 -9.65
CA ASP A 387 50.29 -8.45 -11.03
C ASP A 387 48.91 -8.37 -11.72
N GLN A 388 48.86 -8.75 -13.00
CA GLN A 388 47.65 -8.74 -13.83
C GLN A 388 46.52 -9.67 -13.33
N ASN A 389 46.82 -10.57 -12.39
CA ASN A 389 45.87 -11.49 -11.77
C ASN A 389 45.46 -11.03 -10.35
N GLY A 390 45.97 -9.88 -9.88
CA GLY A 390 45.67 -9.30 -8.57
C GLY A 390 46.53 -9.82 -7.41
N ASN A 391 47.57 -10.62 -7.68
CA ASN A 391 48.48 -11.08 -6.63
C ASN A 391 49.48 -10.00 -6.26
N ARG A 392 49.78 -9.83 -4.96
CA ARG A 392 50.79 -8.88 -4.49
C ARG A 392 52.17 -9.28 -5.01
N ILE A 393 52.89 -8.34 -5.59
CA ILE A 393 54.25 -8.57 -6.07
C ILE A 393 55.20 -8.38 -4.89
N THR A 394 56.07 -9.35 -4.65
CA THR A 394 57.12 -9.29 -3.62
C THR A 394 58.51 -9.20 -4.25
N ASP A 395 59.45 -8.60 -3.53
CA ASP A 395 60.87 -8.67 -3.88
C ASP A 395 61.45 -10.08 -3.65
N GLN A 396 62.72 -10.26 -3.99
CA GLN A 396 63.43 -11.54 -3.85
C GLN A 396 63.62 -12.00 -2.40
N SER A 397 63.38 -11.11 -1.42
CA SER A 397 63.43 -11.40 0.01
C SER A 397 62.04 -11.65 0.62
N GLY A 398 60.98 -11.60 -0.21
CA GLY A 398 59.59 -11.81 0.21
C GLY A 398 58.89 -10.56 0.74
N ASN A 399 59.49 -9.37 0.63
CA ASN A 399 58.83 -8.13 1.06
C ASN A 399 57.87 -7.64 -0.03
N GLU A 400 56.67 -7.21 0.36
CA GLU A 400 55.67 -6.67 -0.57
C GLU A 400 56.14 -5.35 -1.18
N LEU A 401 56.09 -5.25 -2.51
CA LEU A 401 56.35 -4.01 -3.21
C LEU A 401 55.17 -3.06 -3.05
N ILE A 402 55.44 -1.91 -2.44
CA ILE A 402 54.48 -0.82 -2.30
C ILE A 402 54.86 0.34 -3.22
N GLY A 403 53.86 0.92 -3.87
CA GLY A 403 53.96 2.15 -4.64
C GLY A 403 53.25 3.30 -3.93
N GLN A 404 53.51 4.53 -4.34
CA GLN A 404 52.78 5.70 -3.88
C GLN A 404 51.84 6.19 -4.99
N LYS A 405 50.57 6.42 -4.65
CA LYS A 405 49.57 6.92 -5.60
C LYS A 405 48.88 8.15 -5.00
N TRP A 406 48.74 9.19 -5.80
CA TRP A 406 47.97 10.38 -5.44
C TRP A 406 46.47 10.08 -5.57
N LEU A 407 45.70 10.26 -4.49
CA LEU A 407 44.25 10.09 -4.47
C LEU A 407 43.56 11.39 -4.08
N VAL A 408 42.47 11.74 -4.78
CA VAL A 408 41.68 12.95 -4.52
C VAL A 408 40.95 12.84 -3.18
N VAL A 409 40.88 13.95 -2.42
CA VAL A 409 40.08 14.01 -1.19
C VAL A 409 38.60 14.03 -1.55
N THR A 410 37.79 13.15 -0.95
CA THR A 410 36.35 13.05 -1.21
C THR A 410 35.51 13.49 -0.02
N ASP A 411 34.34 14.08 -0.28
CA ASP A 411 33.38 14.46 0.78
C ASP A 411 32.53 13.25 1.20
N LYS A 412 32.74 12.79 2.44
CA LYS A 412 31.96 11.71 3.08
C LYS A 412 30.65 12.17 3.70
N THR A 413 30.47 13.48 3.90
CA THR A 413 29.27 14.05 4.53
C THR A 413 28.17 14.36 3.51
N LEU A 414 28.52 14.48 2.22
CA LEU A 414 27.65 14.90 1.13
C LEU A 414 27.06 16.32 1.33
N THR A 415 27.80 17.19 2.02
CA THR A 415 27.35 18.56 2.37
C THR A 415 28.33 19.64 1.93
N GLN A 416 29.56 19.30 1.53
CA GLN A 416 30.58 20.27 1.15
C GLN A 416 30.51 20.55 -0.36
N ALA A 417 30.38 21.82 -0.71
CA ALA A 417 30.55 22.27 -2.09
C ALA A 417 32.03 22.12 -2.51
N ASP A 418 32.27 21.83 -3.79
CA ASP A 418 33.59 21.77 -4.45
C ASP A 418 34.52 20.60 -4.10
N LEU A 419 34.04 19.60 -3.33
CA LEU A 419 34.73 18.31 -3.16
C LEU A 419 33.97 17.19 -3.89
N PRO A 420 34.66 16.32 -4.66
CA PRO A 420 34.03 15.14 -5.24
C PRO A 420 33.40 14.26 -4.15
N ALA A 421 32.14 13.89 -4.31
CA ALA A 421 31.43 13.08 -3.34
C ALA A 421 32.08 11.69 -3.20
N ASP A 422 32.19 11.21 -1.96
CA ASP A 422 32.71 9.88 -1.69
C ASP A 422 31.75 8.81 -2.22
N ALA A 423 32.25 7.95 -3.12
CA ALA A 423 31.42 6.98 -3.83
C ALA A 423 30.69 6.01 -2.86
N LYS A 424 31.31 5.66 -1.74
CA LYS A 424 30.66 4.82 -0.71
C LYS A 424 29.54 5.61 -0.02
N SER A 425 29.79 6.85 0.34
CA SER A 425 28.81 7.72 1.02
C SER A 425 27.61 8.02 0.11
N VAL A 426 27.85 8.26 -1.18
CA VAL A 426 26.79 8.37 -2.21
C VAL A 426 26.03 7.06 -2.34
N GLY A 427 26.73 5.92 -2.40
CA GLY A 427 26.11 4.59 -2.43
C GLY A 427 25.22 4.33 -1.21
N ASP A 428 25.68 4.68 -0.01
CA ASP A 428 24.92 4.56 1.24
C ASP A 428 23.69 5.50 1.25
N ALA A 429 23.81 6.72 0.72
CA ALA A 429 22.70 7.67 0.62
C ALA A 429 21.63 7.21 -0.40
N ILE A 430 22.04 6.71 -1.56
CA ILE A 430 21.15 6.10 -2.55
C ILE A 430 20.48 4.85 -1.97
N ALA A 431 21.21 4.02 -1.23
CA ALA A 431 20.65 2.85 -0.55
C ALA A 431 19.59 3.23 0.49
N LYS A 432 19.81 4.32 1.25
CA LYS A 432 18.80 4.87 2.19
C LYS A 432 17.58 5.44 1.47
N LEU A 433 17.76 6.15 0.36
CA LEU A 433 16.63 6.66 -0.45
C LEU A 433 15.78 5.52 -1.03
N ASN A 434 16.40 4.39 -1.36
CA ASN A 434 15.74 3.19 -1.84
C ASN A 434 15.25 2.26 -0.71
N GLN A 435 15.48 2.62 0.56
CA GLN A 435 15.02 1.80 1.68
C GLN A 435 13.52 1.97 1.85
N PHE A 436 12.80 0.85 1.86
CA PHE A 436 11.37 0.82 2.10
C PHE A 436 11.03 1.43 3.47
N ASP A 437 10.12 2.39 3.48
CA ASP A 437 9.64 3.09 4.67
C ASP A 437 8.12 3.05 4.73
N ALA A 438 7.60 2.22 5.64
CA ALA A 438 6.17 2.06 5.83
C ALA A 438 5.48 3.34 6.34
N THR A 439 6.21 4.25 7.00
CA THR A 439 5.64 5.45 7.60
C THR A 439 5.14 6.47 6.56
N LYS A 440 5.52 6.28 5.28
CA LYS A 440 5.02 7.05 4.14
C LYS A 440 3.58 6.68 3.73
N TYR A 441 3.06 5.56 4.25
CA TYR A 441 1.70 5.10 4.01
C TYR A 441 0.86 5.33 5.27
N ASP A 442 -0.45 5.56 5.11
CA ASP A 442 -1.38 5.74 6.24
C ASP A 442 -1.72 4.39 6.91
N ILE A 443 -0.68 3.72 7.43
CA ILE A 443 -0.78 2.47 8.19
C ILE A 443 -0.08 2.62 9.54
N PRO A 444 -0.70 2.19 10.66
CA PRO A 444 -0.04 2.24 11.96
C PRO A 444 1.21 1.34 12.00
N VAL A 445 2.32 1.86 12.52
CA VAL A 445 3.60 1.13 12.64
C VAL A 445 3.90 0.82 14.11
N LEU A 446 4.11 -0.47 14.42
CA LEU A 446 4.55 -0.96 15.71
C LEU A 446 6.03 -1.35 15.66
N TYR A 447 6.86 -0.67 16.45
CA TYR A 447 8.27 -1.00 16.61
C TYR A 447 8.46 -1.92 17.81
N LEU A 448 9.20 -3.01 17.62
CA LEU A 448 9.58 -3.96 18.64
C LEU A 448 11.10 -4.06 18.71
N TYR A 449 11.66 -3.98 19.92
CA TYR A 449 13.09 -4.00 20.17
C TYR A 449 13.45 -5.10 21.15
N GLY A 450 14.36 -5.98 20.76
CA GLY A 450 14.87 -7.07 21.60
C GLY A 450 15.70 -8.06 20.81
N ASP A 451 16.85 -8.45 21.34
CA ASP A 451 17.82 -9.31 20.65
C ASP A 451 17.30 -10.74 20.44
N ARG A 452 16.42 -11.19 21.33
CA ARG A 452 15.90 -12.57 21.35
C ARG A 452 14.55 -12.73 20.67
N ILE A 453 13.95 -11.67 20.11
CA ILE A 453 12.65 -11.75 19.42
C ILE A 453 12.69 -12.80 18.31
N THR A 454 13.71 -12.73 17.46
CA THR A 454 13.89 -13.65 16.32
C THR A 454 14.34 -15.06 16.74
N SER A 455 14.70 -15.27 18.00
CA SER A 455 15.08 -16.57 18.55
C SER A 455 13.89 -17.43 18.98
N LEU A 456 12.71 -16.82 19.15
CA LEU A 456 11.49 -17.54 19.51
C LEU A 456 10.98 -18.37 18.32
N LYS A 457 11.16 -19.69 18.39
CA LYS A 457 10.80 -20.62 17.30
C LYS A 457 9.39 -21.19 17.42
N ASP A 458 8.84 -21.27 18.62
CA ASP A 458 7.55 -21.90 18.90
C ASP A 458 6.88 -21.32 20.16
N LYS A 459 5.72 -21.86 20.53
CA LYS A 459 4.89 -21.42 21.66
C LYS A 459 5.48 -21.69 23.06
N ASN A 460 6.55 -22.48 23.16
CA ASN A 460 7.14 -22.87 24.45
C ASN A 460 8.08 -21.79 25.01
N GLY A 461 8.56 -20.90 24.15
CA GLY A 461 9.39 -19.75 24.55
C GLY A 461 8.56 -18.52 24.89
N SER A 462 9.00 -17.79 25.92
CA SER A 462 8.52 -16.43 26.20
C SER A 462 9.68 -15.53 26.61
N LEU A 463 9.52 -14.23 26.34
CA LEU A 463 10.44 -13.17 26.72
C LEU A 463 9.73 -12.28 27.73
N LYS A 464 10.27 -12.18 28.96
CA LYS A 464 9.67 -11.43 30.06
C LYS A 464 10.45 -10.16 30.30
N ASN A 465 9.83 -9.00 30.09
CA ASN A 465 10.48 -7.69 30.23
C ASN A 465 11.70 -7.47 29.30
N GLU A 466 11.84 -8.25 28.23
CA GLU A 466 12.99 -8.17 27.30
C GLU A 466 12.65 -7.44 25.98
N VAL A 467 11.36 -7.27 25.68
CA VAL A 467 10.91 -6.64 24.42
C VAL A 467 10.39 -5.25 24.72
N ARG A 468 11.08 -4.21 24.25
CA ARG A 468 10.56 -2.84 24.27
C ARG A 468 9.67 -2.60 23.06
N TYR A 469 8.63 -1.80 23.21
CA TYR A 469 7.76 -1.42 22.10
C TYR A 469 7.62 0.09 22.00
N ASN A 470 7.36 0.57 20.78
CA ASN A 470 6.94 1.93 20.49
C ASN A 470 5.84 1.87 19.43
N PHE A 471 4.68 2.45 19.71
CA PHE A 471 3.55 2.49 18.79
C PHE A 471 3.09 3.95 18.62
N PRO A 472 3.74 4.71 17.70
CA PRO A 472 3.57 6.16 17.61
C PRO A 472 2.14 6.62 17.35
N LYS A 473 1.36 5.87 16.54
CA LYS A 473 -0.05 6.19 16.22
C LYS A 473 -0.91 6.37 17.47
N TYR A 474 -0.60 5.64 18.53
CA TYR A 474 -1.32 5.67 19.81
C TYR A 474 -0.55 6.41 20.91
N HIS A 475 0.59 7.02 20.60
CA HIS A 475 1.45 7.72 21.55
C HIS A 475 1.90 6.88 22.74
N ILE A 476 2.08 5.57 22.54
CA ILE A 476 2.50 4.63 23.58
C ILE A 476 3.90 4.09 23.31
N LYS A 477 4.67 3.91 24.38
CA LYS A 477 5.93 3.18 24.39
C LYS A 477 6.14 2.57 25.77
N GLY A 478 6.85 1.45 25.83
CA GLY A 478 7.04 0.72 27.07
C GLY A 478 7.80 -0.57 26.85
N THR A 479 7.65 -1.49 27.79
CA THR A 479 8.20 -2.85 27.74
C THR A 479 7.09 -3.87 27.83
N CYS A 480 7.13 -4.90 26.99
CA CYS A 480 6.23 -6.03 27.13
C CYS A 480 6.60 -6.82 28.40
N THR A 481 5.68 -6.91 29.35
CA THR A 481 5.79 -7.75 30.56
C THR A 481 5.92 -9.22 30.21
N ASN A 482 5.29 -9.63 29.10
CA ASN A 482 5.43 -10.94 28.50
C ASN A 482 5.23 -10.85 26.98
N PHE A 483 6.11 -11.49 26.23
CA PHE A 483 6.04 -11.57 24.77
C PHE A 483 6.27 -13.03 24.34
N LYS A 484 5.38 -13.60 23.54
CA LYS A 484 5.44 -15.01 23.14
C LYS A 484 4.86 -15.27 21.75
N VAL A 485 5.28 -16.36 21.11
CA VAL A 485 4.66 -16.85 19.87
C VAL A 485 3.20 -17.20 20.14
N GLN A 486 2.33 -16.87 19.19
CA GLN A 486 0.89 -17.16 19.22
C GLN A 486 0.50 -18.13 18.10
N GLY A 487 -0.53 -18.95 18.36
CA GLY A 487 -1.05 -19.95 17.42
C GLY A 487 -0.55 -21.38 17.69
N ALA A 488 -1.20 -22.34 17.05
CA ALA A 488 -0.85 -23.75 17.10
C ALA A 488 -0.13 -24.18 15.80
N SER A 489 -0.86 -24.37 14.71
CA SER A 489 -0.30 -24.67 13.39
C SER A 489 0.57 -23.54 12.87
N SER A 490 0.10 -22.29 13.00
CA SER A 490 0.79 -21.08 12.54
C SER A 490 2.09 -20.78 13.31
N ALA A 491 2.29 -21.36 14.49
CA ALA A 491 3.57 -21.24 15.21
C ALA A 491 4.74 -21.89 14.45
N THR A 492 4.45 -22.86 13.57
CA THR A 492 5.46 -23.52 12.73
C THR A 492 5.89 -22.68 11.53
N LEU A 493 5.07 -21.69 11.13
CA LEU A 493 5.34 -20.83 9.98
C LEU A 493 6.51 -19.89 10.27
N PRO A 494 7.38 -19.58 9.30
CA PRO A 494 8.59 -18.79 9.54
C PRO A 494 8.27 -17.39 10.08
N LYS A 495 7.22 -16.74 9.55
CA LYS A 495 6.71 -15.48 10.08
C LYS A 495 5.72 -15.76 11.23
N LYS A 496 6.11 -15.40 12.45
CA LYS A 496 5.38 -15.74 13.68
C LYS A 496 4.28 -14.73 13.99
N ASN A 497 3.17 -15.22 14.51
CA ASN A 497 2.23 -14.38 15.26
C ASN A 497 2.76 -14.17 16.69
N TRP A 498 2.40 -13.06 17.32
CA TRP A 498 2.85 -12.73 18.68
C TRP A 498 1.69 -12.35 19.60
N THR A 499 1.77 -12.76 20.86
CA THR A 499 1.00 -12.16 21.96
C THR A 499 1.89 -11.18 22.68
N LEU A 500 1.38 -9.96 22.89
CA LEU A 500 2.04 -8.88 23.60
C LEU A 500 1.26 -8.58 24.87
N ASN A 501 1.89 -8.72 26.03
CA ASN A 501 1.39 -8.14 27.27
C ASN A 501 2.20 -6.86 27.53
N LEU A 502 1.58 -5.71 27.33
CA LEU A 502 2.16 -4.39 27.59
C LEU A 502 2.35 -4.17 29.11
N ASP A 503 3.18 -3.19 29.47
CA ASP A 503 3.38 -2.74 30.86
C ASP A 503 2.29 -1.78 31.36
N GLN A 504 1.34 -1.44 30.49
CA GLN A 504 0.27 -0.49 30.75
C GLN A 504 -1.04 -0.93 30.07
N SER A 505 -2.16 -0.67 30.73
CA SER A 505 -3.49 -0.88 30.15
C SER A 505 -3.93 0.35 29.37
N ILE A 506 -4.33 0.14 28.12
CA ILE A 506 -4.69 1.19 27.16
C ILE A 506 -5.98 0.80 26.43
N GLU A 507 -6.70 1.79 25.92
CA GLU A 507 -7.88 1.57 25.09
C GLU A 507 -7.50 1.88 23.63
N ILE A 508 -7.07 0.85 22.90
CA ILE A 508 -6.84 0.94 21.45
C ILE A 508 -8.15 0.73 20.68
N PHE A 509 -9.00 -0.18 21.17
CA PHE A 509 -10.30 -0.50 20.57
C PHE A 509 -11.40 0.19 21.37
N GLN A 510 -12.01 1.21 20.76
CA GLN A 510 -13.04 2.01 21.41
C GLN A 510 -14.23 1.14 21.85
N GLY A 511 -14.69 1.31 23.09
CA GLY A 511 -15.89 0.65 23.59
C GLY A 511 -15.65 -0.74 24.22
N TYR A 512 -14.42 -1.26 24.13
CA TYR A 512 -13.97 -2.44 24.89
C TYR A 512 -13.33 -2.05 26.23
N GLY A 513 -12.91 -0.80 26.42
CA GLY A 513 -12.21 -0.34 27.62
C GLY A 513 -10.71 -0.63 27.60
N LYS A 514 -10.03 -0.38 28.73
CA LYS A 514 -8.57 -0.51 28.81
C LYS A 514 -8.11 -1.95 29.04
N GLN A 515 -7.12 -2.40 28.28
CA GLN A 515 -6.47 -3.70 28.43
C GLN A 515 -4.98 -3.61 28.08
N HIS A 516 -4.20 -4.60 28.48
CA HIS A 516 -2.75 -4.63 28.25
C HIS A 516 -2.30 -5.84 27.40
N LYS A 517 -3.19 -6.77 27.07
CA LYS A 517 -2.91 -7.97 26.28
C LYS A 517 -3.47 -7.83 24.87
N TYR A 518 -2.63 -8.04 23.87
CA TYR A 518 -2.98 -7.95 22.44
C TYR A 518 -2.33 -9.07 21.64
N VAL A 519 -2.87 -9.35 20.45
CA VAL A 519 -2.31 -10.34 19.52
C VAL A 519 -2.01 -9.67 18.19
N VAL A 520 -0.78 -9.80 17.70
CA VAL A 520 -0.44 -9.44 16.32
C VAL A 520 -0.34 -10.70 15.48
N LYS A 521 -1.20 -10.81 14.46
CA LYS A 521 -1.21 -11.95 13.53
C LYS A 521 -0.52 -11.57 12.23
N ALA A 522 0.43 -12.38 11.81
CA ALA A 522 1.15 -12.26 10.55
C ALA A 522 0.27 -12.56 9.33
N ASN A 523 -0.82 -13.33 9.53
CA ASN A 523 -1.70 -13.83 8.47
C ASN A 523 -0.90 -14.44 7.31
N MET A 524 0.15 -15.21 7.62
CA MET A 524 1.08 -15.69 6.59
C MET A 524 0.40 -16.63 5.59
N THR A 525 -0.63 -17.36 6.00
CA THR A 525 -1.46 -18.17 5.11
C THR A 525 -2.40 -17.29 4.27
N ASP A 526 -2.97 -16.23 4.85
CA ASP A 526 -3.87 -15.30 4.15
C ASP A 526 -3.15 -14.06 3.62
N PHE A 527 -2.62 -14.14 2.38
CA PHE A 527 -1.94 -13.02 1.73
C PHE A 527 -2.83 -11.77 1.58
N SER A 528 -4.16 -11.91 1.60
CA SER A 528 -5.07 -10.76 1.55
C SER A 528 -4.99 -9.89 2.82
N GLN A 529 -4.45 -10.43 3.93
CA GLN A 529 -4.37 -9.79 5.25
C GLN A 529 -5.73 -9.40 5.86
N SER A 530 -6.83 -9.85 5.26
CA SER A 530 -8.16 -9.27 5.47
C SER A 530 -9.21 -10.26 5.98
N ARG A 531 -9.14 -11.55 5.60
CA ARG A 531 -10.23 -12.51 5.86
C ARG A 531 -10.59 -12.59 7.33
N ASN A 532 -9.61 -12.82 8.20
CA ASN A 532 -9.89 -13.03 9.62
C ASN A 532 -10.63 -11.85 10.27
N VAL A 533 -10.14 -10.62 10.07
CA VAL A 533 -10.70 -9.43 10.74
C VAL A 533 -11.97 -8.94 10.05
N VAL A 534 -11.99 -8.90 8.71
CA VAL A 534 -13.15 -8.44 7.96
C VAL A 534 -14.33 -9.37 8.17
N SER A 535 -14.12 -10.69 8.10
CA SER A 535 -15.16 -11.66 8.38
C SER A 535 -15.72 -11.46 9.80
N ALA A 536 -14.87 -11.34 10.81
CA ALA A 536 -15.36 -11.11 12.18
C ALA A 536 -16.16 -9.79 12.33
N LYS A 537 -15.81 -8.73 11.59
CA LYS A 537 -16.62 -7.51 11.53
C LYS A 537 -17.98 -7.72 10.86
N ILE A 538 -18.03 -8.51 9.80
CA ILE A 538 -19.29 -8.88 9.13
C ILE A 538 -20.16 -9.73 10.06
N TRP A 539 -19.58 -10.69 10.80
CA TRP A 539 -20.29 -11.40 11.86
C TRP A 539 -20.91 -10.41 12.86
N GLY A 540 -20.14 -9.40 13.27
CA GLY A 540 -20.63 -8.30 14.06
C GLY A 540 -21.90 -7.64 13.49
N GLN A 541 -21.93 -7.42 12.17
CA GLN A 541 -23.10 -6.85 11.50
C GLN A 541 -24.30 -7.81 11.45
N VAL A 542 -24.07 -9.11 11.27
CA VAL A 542 -25.10 -10.16 11.30
C VAL A 542 -25.78 -10.21 12.65
N GLU A 543 -25.01 -10.29 13.74
CA GLU A 543 -25.58 -10.32 15.10
C GLU A 543 -26.28 -8.99 15.42
N LYS A 544 -25.73 -7.85 14.98
CA LYS A 544 -26.37 -6.54 15.18
C LYS A 544 -27.75 -6.46 14.54
N SER A 545 -28.02 -7.17 13.44
CA SER A 545 -29.33 -7.15 12.78
C SER A 545 -30.41 -7.91 13.56
N ARG A 546 -30.03 -8.67 14.60
CA ARG A 546 -30.98 -9.24 15.56
C ARG A 546 -31.53 -8.20 16.54
N ASN A 547 -30.89 -7.04 16.69
CA ASN A 547 -31.45 -5.93 17.45
C ASN A 547 -32.64 -5.35 16.68
N LYS A 548 -33.85 -5.46 17.24
CA LYS A 548 -35.06 -4.96 16.60
C LYS A 548 -35.50 -3.64 17.22
N ALA A 549 -36.33 -2.88 16.51
CA ALA A 549 -36.89 -1.62 17.02
C ALA A 549 -37.80 -1.81 18.25
N GLU A 550 -38.30 -3.03 18.49
CA GLU A 550 -39.04 -3.44 19.69
C GLU A 550 -38.15 -3.65 20.93
N ASP A 551 -36.82 -3.68 20.79
CA ASP A 551 -35.86 -3.67 21.91
C ASP A 551 -35.64 -2.23 22.46
N ILE A 552 -36.39 -1.25 21.94
CA ILE A 552 -36.51 0.10 22.49
C ILE A 552 -37.49 0.05 23.66
N LEU A 553 -37.05 0.49 24.83
CA LEU A 553 -37.91 0.54 26.02
C LEU A 553 -39.15 1.38 25.71
N GLN A 554 -40.31 0.80 25.95
CA GLN A 554 -41.58 1.49 25.94
C GLN A 554 -42.16 1.48 27.35
N ASP A 555 -42.86 2.54 27.73
CA ASP A 555 -43.69 2.53 28.94
C ASP A 555 -44.92 1.62 28.78
N ASP A 556 -45.69 1.44 29.86
CA ASP A 556 -46.91 0.61 29.86
C ASP A 556 -48.01 1.13 28.90
N GLN A 557 -47.82 2.31 28.30
CA GLN A 557 -48.71 2.92 27.33
C GLN A 557 -48.18 2.82 25.89
N GLY A 558 -47.02 2.19 25.69
CA GLY A 558 -46.39 2.00 24.37
C GLY A 558 -45.58 3.18 23.87
N ASN A 559 -45.32 4.20 24.71
CA ASN A 559 -44.47 5.33 24.32
C ASN A 559 -42.99 4.98 24.48
N TYR A 560 -42.16 5.35 23.51
CA TYR A 560 -40.71 5.18 23.64
C TYR A 560 -40.16 5.98 24.82
N VAL A 561 -39.41 5.29 25.69
CA VAL A 561 -38.63 5.92 26.75
C VAL A 561 -37.44 6.62 26.10
N THR A 562 -37.22 7.89 26.45
CA THR A 562 -36.14 8.71 25.86
C THR A 562 -35.20 9.27 26.92
N ASP A 563 -33.95 9.53 26.54
CA ASP A 563 -33.01 10.27 27.38
C ASP A 563 -33.36 11.77 27.42
N SER A 564 -32.61 12.56 28.20
CA SER A 564 -32.82 14.02 28.33
C SER A 564 -32.66 14.79 27.00
N SER A 565 -32.09 14.18 25.97
CA SER A 565 -31.90 14.74 24.63
C SER A 565 -32.95 14.25 23.63
N GLY A 566 -33.90 13.42 24.06
CA GLY A 566 -34.93 12.84 23.20
C GLY A 566 -34.51 11.58 22.45
N ASN A 567 -33.35 10.99 22.75
CA ASN A 567 -32.92 9.75 22.11
C ASN A 567 -33.65 8.56 22.72
N HIS A 568 -34.17 7.66 21.89
CA HIS A 568 -34.81 6.42 22.33
C HIS A 568 -33.83 5.55 23.13
N ILE A 569 -34.26 5.09 24.31
CA ILE A 569 -33.49 4.20 25.16
C ILE A 569 -33.79 2.77 24.74
N SER A 570 -32.83 2.08 24.14
CA SER A 570 -32.90 0.64 23.92
C SER A 570 -32.25 -0.13 25.07
N PHE A 571 -32.74 -1.35 25.32
CA PHE A 571 -32.08 -2.30 26.20
C PHE A 571 -31.86 -3.60 25.44
N THR A 572 -30.68 -4.19 25.61
CA THR A 572 -30.36 -5.48 25.01
C THR A 572 -30.34 -6.51 26.13
N ALA A 573 -31.42 -7.29 26.24
CA ALA A 573 -31.56 -8.33 27.27
C ALA A 573 -30.58 -9.49 27.05
N ASP A 574 -30.15 -9.70 25.80
CA ASP A 574 -29.20 -10.73 25.46
C ASP A 574 -27.78 -10.30 25.88
N PRO A 575 -27.14 -11.04 26.81
CA PRO A 575 -25.81 -10.67 27.29
C PRO A 575 -24.74 -10.70 26.19
N GLN A 576 -24.85 -11.56 25.17
CA GLN A 576 -23.92 -11.59 24.04
C GLN A 576 -24.05 -10.31 23.20
N LEU A 577 -25.28 -9.86 22.93
CA LEU A 577 -25.51 -8.61 22.18
C LEU A 577 -25.15 -7.35 23.01
N SER A 578 -24.91 -7.49 24.32
CA SER A 578 -24.51 -6.38 25.20
C SER A 578 -22.99 -6.12 25.23
N ILE A 579 -22.16 -7.03 24.72
CA ILE A 579 -20.69 -6.92 24.83
C ILE A 579 -20.10 -5.83 23.93
N GLY A 580 -20.83 -5.35 22.91
CA GLY A 580 -20.37 -4.32 21.98
C GLY A 580 -19.24 -4.79 21.05
N GLY A 581 -19.00 -4.05 19.96
CA GLY A 581 -18.06 -4.46 18.90
C GLY A 581 -18.57 -5.65 18.08
N ASN A 582 -17.69 -6.61 17.76
CA ASN A 582 -18.00 -7.76 16.89
C ASN A 582 -18.68 -8.93 17.63
N TYR A 583 -19.45 -8.65 18.70
CA TYR A 583 -20.20 -9.61 19.52
C TYR A 583 -19.42 -10.90 19.86
N GLY A 584 -18.22 -10.70 20.40
CA GLY A 584 -17.37 -11.76 20.91
C GLY A 584 -16.44 -12.37 19.87
N ALA A 585 -16.59 -12.03 18.59
CA ALA A 585 -15.61 -12.37 17.56
C ALA A 585 -14.41 -11.40 17.63
N VAL A 586 -13.32 -11.78 16.95
CA VAL A 586 -12.11 -10.95 16.92
C VAL A 586 -12.37 -9.58 16.30
N ASP A 587 -11.72 -8.54 16.80
CA ASP A 587 -11.63 -7.22 16.17
C ASP A 587 -10.15 -6.85 15.99
N GLY A 588 -9.89 -6.05 14.95
CA GLY A 588 -8.54 -5.71 14.54
C GLY A 588 -8.45 -4.66 13.44
N PHE A 589 -7.21 -4.30 13.12
CA PHE A 589 -6.84 -3.42 12.02
C PHE A 589 -5.43 -3.76 11.50
N PRO A 590 -5.11 -3.42 10.24
CA PRO A 590 -3.80 -3.72 9.67
C PRO A 590 -2.73 -2.81 10.28
N ILE A 591 -1.53 -3.36 10.49
CA ILE A 591 -0.35 -2.65 10.97
C ILE A 591 0.90 -3.13 10.23
N VAL A 592 1.98 -2.35 10.33
CA VAL A 592 3.32 -2.81 10.00
C VAL A 592 4.12 -3.02 11.27
N ILE A 593 4.95 -4.06 11.31
CA ILE A 593 5.90 -4.28 12.38
C ILE A 593 7.33 -4.01 11.89
N TYR A 594 8.11 -3.30 12.71
CA TYR A 594 9.56 -3.26 12.63
C TYR A 594 10.15 -4.02 13.83
N VAL A 595 11.11 -4.90 13.58
CA VAL A 595 11.86 -5.59 14.64
C VAL A 595 13.30 -5.12 14.59
N ASN A 596 13.79 -4.49 15.66
CA ASN A 596 15.13 -3.88 15.74
C ASN A 596 15.41 -2.96 14.53
N ASP A 597 14.48 -2.04 14.26
CA ASP A 597 14.50 -1.08 13.13
C ASP A 597 14.56 -1.69 11.72
N LYS A 598 14.40 -3.02 11.60
CA LYS A 598 14.25 -3.71 10.32
C LYS A 598 12.76 -3.92 10.02
N TYR A 599 12.34 -3.57 8.81
CA TYR A 599 11.00 -3.91 8.32
C TYR A 599 10.77 -5.42 8.48
N TRP A 600 9.75 -5.78 9.24
CA TRP A 600 9.43 -7.17 9.55
C TRP A 600 8.19 -7.66 8.83
N GLY A 601 7.28 -6.79 8.40
CA GLY A 601 6.14 -7.16 7.56
C GLY A 601 4.80 -6.58 7.98
N LEU A 602 3.78 -6.89 7.17
CA LEU A 602 2.37 -6.63 7.43
C LEU A 602 1.79 -7.58 8.48
N TYR A 603 0.99 -7.06 9.40
CA TYR A 603 0.29 -7.83 10.43
C TYR A 603 -1.12 -7.26 10.60
N SER A 604 -1.99 -7.99 11.28
CA SER A 604 -3.18 -7.45 11.92
C SER A 604 -2.92 -7.30 13.42
N PHE A 605 -3.27 -6.14 13.99
CA PHE A 605 -3.29 -5.93 15.43
C PHE A 605 -4.69 -6.25 15.93
N ASN A 606 -4.81 -7.24 16.80
CA ASN A 606 -6.08 -7.84 17.19
C ASN A 606 -6.26 -7.86 18.70
N ILE A 607 -7.53 -7.85 19.11
CA ILE A 607 -7.93 -8.17 20.48
C ILE A 607 -7.64 -9.65 20.83
N PRO A 608 -7.39 -9.99 22.11
CA PRO A 608 -7.22 -11.37 22.55
C PRO A 608 -8.56 -12.09 22.74
N LYS A 609 -8.60 -13.42 22.60
CA LYS A 609 -9.73 -14.27 23.03
C LYS A 609 -9.74 -14.49 24.53
N ASP A 610 -10.21 -13.52 25.31
CA ASP A 610 -10.33 -13.64 26.77
C ASP A 610 -11.56 -12.91 27.33
N ASP A 611 -11.64 -12.83 28.65
CA ASP A 611 -12.72 -12.19 29.40
C ASP A 611 -12.92 -10.73 29.04
N TRP A 612 -11.85 -10.01 28.72
CA TRP A 612 -11.95 -8.61 28.34
C TRP A 612 -12.68 -8.44 27.01
N MET A 613 -12.39 -9.27 26.00
CA MET A 613 -13.08 -9.27 24.71
C MET A 613 -14.59 -9.51 24.88
N ALA A 614 -14.98 -10.43 25.76
CA ALA A 614 -16.38 -10.78 25.99
C ALA A 614 -17.02 -10.03 27.19
N LYS A 615 -16.34 -9.01 27.75
CA LYS A 615 -16.79 -8.25 28.93
C LYS A 615 -17.25 -9.13 30.11
N MET A 616 -16.58 -10.26 30.31
CA MET A 616 -16.95 -11.23 31.34
C MET A 616 -16.27 -10.93 32.69
N PRO A 617 -17.00 -10.93 33.81
CA PRO A 617 -16.39 -10.81 35.13
C PRO A 617 -15.79 -12.14 35.60
N LYS A 618 -14.88 -12.07 36.57
CA LYS A 618 -14.36 -13.25 37.29
C LYS A 618 -15.40 -13.77 38.30
N LYS A 619 -16.46 -14.40 37.80
CA LYS A 619 -17.56 -14.99 38.57
C LYS A 619 -18.07 -16.27 37.91
N GLN A 620 -18.59 -17.23 38.70
CA GLN A 620 -19.24 -18.42 38.17
C GLN A 620 -20.38 -18.06 37.21
N GLY A 621 -20.52 -18.83 36.12
CA GLY A 621 -21.50 -18.59 35.08
C GLY A 621 -20.93 -17.92 33.82
N TYR A 622 -19.69 -17.45 33.87
CA TYR A 622 -19.01 -16.87 32.72
C TYR A 622 -17.87 -17.78 32.26
N ALA A 623 -17.92 -18.21 31.01
CA ALA A 623 -16.87 -19.03 30.43
C ALA A 623 -16.79 -18.87 28.90
N ILE A 624 -15.60 -19.12 28.38
CA ILE A 624 -15.31 -19.21 26.95
C ILE A 624 -14.63 -20.56 26.71
N LEU A 625 -15.25 -21.40 25.87
CA LEU A 625 -14.63 -22.61 25.33
C LEU A 625 -14.21 -22.36 23.89
N ASP A 626 -13.09 -22.97 23.50
CA ASP A 626 -12.59 -22.98 22.13
C ASP A 626 -12.68 -24.41 21.58
N ALA A 627 -13.33 -24.56 20.44
CA ALA A 627 -13.48 -25.84 19.80
C ALA A 627 -12.25 -26.18 18.96
N VAL A 628 -11.72 -27.39 19.15
CA VAL A 628 -10.68 -27.96 18.29
C VAL A 628 -11.23 -29.17 17.55
N TRP A 629 -10.50 -29.59 16.51
CA TRP A 629 -10.89 -30.69 15.63
C TRP A 629 -11.07 -32.00 16.41
N SER A 630 -12.33 -32.31 16.73
CA SER A 630 -12.72 -33.41 17.60
C SER A 630 -14.21 -33.72 17.44
N PRO A 631 -14.69 -34.93 17.80
CA PRO A 631 -16.11 -35.21 17.89
C PRO A 631 -16.88 -34.23 18.80
N GLN A 632 -16.25 -33.77 19.89
CA GLN A 632 -16.81 -32.82 20.85
C GLN A 632 -17.13 -31.48 20.19
N GLY A 633 -16.21 -30.95 19.39
CA GLY A 633 -16.43 -29.74 18.60
C GLY A 633 -17.49 -29.88 17.49
N GLY A 634 -17.90 -31.11 17.15
CA GLY A 634 -19.06 -31.38 16.30
C GLY A 634 -20.36 -31.68 17.08
N PHE A 635 -20.37 -31.54 18.41
CA PHE A 635 -21.45 -32.00 19.31
C PHE A 635 -21.78 -33.49 19.15
N LYS A 636 -20.79 -34.32 18.80
CA LYS A 636 -20.95 -35.76 18.55
C LYS A 636 -20.58 -36.66 19.73
N ALA A 637 -19.97 -36.11 20.77
CA ALA A 637 -19.60 -36.82 21.99
C ALA A 637 -19.44 -35.84 23.16
N GLU A 638 -19.70 -36.30 24.38
CA GLU A 638 -19.42 -35.54 25.61
C GLU A 638 -17.93 -35.19 25.73
N THR A 639 -17.64 -34.12 26.47
CA THR A 639 -16.29 -33.61 26.73
C THR A 639 -15.88 -33.76 28.20
N ASN A 640 -14.58 -33.92 28.43
CA ASN A 640 -13.93 -33.76 29.72
C ASN A 640 -13.14 -32.44 29.87
N LEU A 641 -13.29 -31.51 28.90
CA LEU A 641 -12.58 -30.23 28.73
C LEU A 641 -11.08 -30.33 28.36
N ASN A 642 -10.54 -31.54 28.22
CA ASN A 642 -9.17 -31.80 27.75
C ASN A 642 -9.13 -32.65 26.46
N ASP A 643 -10.30 -32.95 25.87
CA ASP A 643 -10.50 -33.89 24.77
C ASP A 643 -11.02 -33.24 23.49
N GLY A 644 -11.01 -31.92 23.39
CA GLY A 644 -11.45 -31.24 22.16
C GLY A 644 -12.16 -29.91 22.34
N LEU A 645 -12.54 -29.58 23.58
CA LEU A 645 -13.10 -28.28 23.96
C LEU A 645 -12.22 -27.66 25.05
N GLU A 646 -11.42 -26.66 24.69
CA GLU A 646 -10.45 -26.06 25.59
C GLU A 646 -11.05 -24.85 26.32
N VAL A 647 -10.91 -24.80 27.65
CA VAL A 647 -11.32 -23.62 28.44
C VAL A 647 -10.34 -22.47 28.19
N GLN A 648 -10.78 -21.43 27.48
CA GLN A 648 -10.02 -20.20 27.27
C GLN A 648 -10.21 -19.21 28.41
N PHE A 649 -11.41 -19.20 28.99
CA PHE A 649 -11.73 -18.41 30.17
C PHE A 649 -12.75 -19.14 31.05
N SER A 650 -12.55 -19.03 32.36
CA SER A 650 -13.51 -19.40 33.38
C SER A 650 -13.52 -18.30 34.43
N GLY A 651 -14.71 -17.82 34.80
CA GLY A 651 -14.85 -16.84 35.87
C GLY A 651 -14.54 -17.41 37.27
N THR A 652 -14.31 -18.71 37.40
CA THR A 652 -13.87 -19.39 38.62
C THR A 652 -12.69 -20.32 38.38
N GLU A 653 -11.91 -20.61 39.42
CA GLU A 653 -10.83 -21.61 39.34
C GLU A 653 -11.37 -23.03 39.11
N ASN A 654 -12.50 -23.40 39.73
CA ASN A 654 -13.18 -24.66 39.47
C ASN A 654 -13.95 -24.59 38.14
N THR A 655 -13.70 -25.54 37.23
CA THR A 655 -14.31 -25.64 35.90
C THR A 655 -15.28 -26.82 35.74
N ASP A 656 -15.55 -27.60 36.79
CA ASP A 656 -16.45 -28.76 36.72
C ASP A 656 -17.88 -28.37 36.29
N TRP A 657 -18.35 -27.21 36.74
CA TRP A 657 -19.65 -26.69 36.33
C TRP A 657 -19.72 -26.42 34.82
N ILE A 658 -18.60 -26.04 34.19
CA ILE A 658 -18.51 -25.82 32.73
C ILE A 658 -18.71 -27.15 32.03
N LYS A 659 -17.99 -28.18 32.45
CA LYS A 659 -18.12 -29.55 31.92
C LYS A 659 -19.55 -30.06 32.01
N THR A 660 -20.17 -29.94 33.20
CA THR A 660 -21.56 -30.35 33.39
C THR A 660 -22.53 -29.54 32.52
N SER A 661 -22.28 -28.24 32.35
CA SER A 661 -23.13 -27.37 31.53
C SER A 661 -23.05 -27.72 30.05
N ILE A 662 -21.85 -27.82 29.49
CA ILE A 662 -21.69 -28.11 28.06
C ILE A 662 -22.13 -29.53 27.69
N ASN A 663 -21.89 -30.52 28.56
CA ASN A 663 -22.36 -31.89 28.30
C ASN A 663 -23.89 -31.99 28.28
N LYS A 664 -24.61 -31.21 29.10
CA LYS A 664 -26.09 -31.14 28.98
C LYS A 664 -26.53 -30.66 27.60
N LEU A 665 -25.85 -29.67 27.02
CA LEU A 665 -26.15 -29.21 25.67
C LEU A 665 -25.82 -30.30 24.64
N ILE A 666 -24.66 -30.96 24.78
CA ILE A 666 -24.25 -32.07 23.91
C ILE A 666 -25.27 -33.22 23.97
N ASP A 667 -25.73 -33.61 25.15
CA ASP A 667 -26.76 -34.63 25.34
C ASP A 667 -28.06 -34.28 24.62
N VAL A 668 -28.50 -33.02 24.75
CA VAL A 668 -29.67 -32.50 24.03
C VAL A 668 -29.46 -32.54 22.53
N CYS A 669 -28.27 -32.23 22.01
CA CYS A 669 -27.95 -32.36 20.60
C CYS A 669 -28.00 -33.83 20.14
N LEU A 670 -27.42 -34.75 20.92
CA LEU A 670 -27.31 -36.18 20.59
C LEU A 670 -28.65 -36.91 20.60
N ALA A 671 -29.58 -36.50 21.46
CA ALA A 671 -30.89 -37.12 21.62
C ALA A 671 -31.74 -37.07 20.34
N ASP A 672 -32.71 -37.99 20.24
CA ASP A 672 -33.69 -38.01 19.15
C ASP A 672 -34.99 -37.33 19.57
N TYR A 673 -35.52 -36.52 18.66
CA TYR A 673 -36.81 -35.84 18.82
C TYR A 673 -37.68 -36.10 17.58
N ASP A 674 -38.99 -36.09 17.82
CA ASP A 674 -40.00 -36.26 16.77
C ASP A 674 -40.59 -34.93 16.29
N THR A 675 -40.57 -33.90 17.13
CA THR A 675 -41.18 -32.59 16.86
C THR A 675 -40.24 -31.43 17.20
N LYS A 676 -40.43 -30.31 16.49
CA LYS A 676 -39.76 -29.04 16.78
C LYS A 676 -39.98 -28.59 18.22
N GLU A 677 -41.23 -28.63 18.70
CA GLU A 677 -41.59 -28.19 20.06
C GLU A 677 -40.85 -28.98 21.16
N ALA A 678 -40.64 -30.29 20.97
CA ALA A 678 -39.89 -31.11 21.90
C ALA A 678 -38.40 -30.72 21.93
N PHE A 679 -37.80 -30.50 20.75
CA PHE A 679 -36.42 -30.02 20.65
C PHE A 679 -36.25 -28.62 21.25
N ASP A 680 -37.13 -27.68 20.90
CA ASP A 680 -37.10 -26.30 21.40
C ASP A 680 -37.19 -26.27 22.93
N THR A 681 -38.08 -27.07 23.52
CA THR A 681 -38.24 -27.18 24.97
C THR A 681 -36.97 -27.67 25.65
N ALA A 682 -36.26 -28.63 25.06
CA ALA A 682 -35.02 -29.17 25.59
C ALA A 682 -33.83 -28.20 25.39
N ALA A 683 -33.76 -27.52 24.24
CA ALA A 683 -32.59 -26.77 23.81
C ALA A 683 -32.58 -25.29 24.22
N SER A 684 -33.74 -24.60 24.27
CA SER A 684 -33.80 -23.13 24.37
C SER A 684 -33.19 -22.53 25.64
N ASN A 685 -33.07 -23.32 26.72
CA ASN A 685 -32.40 -22.92 27.96
C ASN A 685 -30.88 -23.17 27.95
N LEU A 686 -30.38 -23.95 26.99
CA LEU A 686 -29.00 -24.41 26.90
C LEU A 686 -28.23 -23.79 25.73
N ILE A 687 -28.91 -23.40 24.65
CA ILE A 687 -28.32 -22.73 23.50
C ILE A 687 -29.28 -21.63 23.01
N ASP A 688 -28.72 -20.51 22.56
CA ASP A 688 -29.52 -19.55 21.81
C ASP A 688 -29.70 -20.04 20.36
N ILE A 689 -30.94 -20.44 20.03
CA ILE A 689 -31.27 -21.01 18.72
C ILE A 689 -31.07 -19.99 17.59
N ASN A 690 -31.36 -18.71 17.83
CA ASN A 690 -31.22 -17.67 16.80
C ASN A 690 -29.75 -17.40 16.47
N ASN A 691 -28.90 -17.25 17.49
CA ASN A 691 -27.46 -17.13 17.31
C ASN A 691 -26.87 -18.40 16.65
N ALA A 692 -27.35 -19.60 17.00
CA ALA A 692 -26.88 -20.82 16.36
C ALA A 692 -27.29 -20.92 14.88
N ILE A 693 -28.48 -20.44 14.50
CA ILE A 693 -28.91 -20.30 13.10
C ILE A 693 -28.05 -19.27 12.37
N ASP A 694 -27.72 -18.14 13.00
CA ASP A 694 -26.87 -17.11 12.41
C ASP A 694 -25.46 -17.67 12.16
N TYR A 695 -24.87 -18.37 13.13
CA TYR A 695 -23.59 -19.04 12.96
C TYR A 695 -23.61 -20.08 11.82
N LEU A 696 -24.67 -20.89 11.74
CA LEU A 696 -24.88 -21.89 10.69
C LEU A 696 -24.90 -21.24 9.31
N LEU A 697 -25.73 -20.22 9.10
CA LEU A 697 -25.84 -19.50 7.83
C LEU A 697 -24.56 -18.74 7.50
N TYR A 698 -23.98 -18.08 8.49
CA TYR A 698 -22.73 -17.34 8.33
C TYR A 698 -21.60 -18.26 7.85
N SER A 699 -21.47 -19.45 8.43
CA SER A 699 -20.51 -20.46 8.01
C SER A 699 -20.76 -20.94 6.57
N ILE A 700 -22.02 -21.04 6.13
CA ILE A 700 -22.38 -21.38 4.74
C ILE A 700 -22.00 -20.26 3.77
N PHE A 701 -22.23 -19.00 4.14
CA PHE A 701 -21.92 -17.84 3.30
C PHE A 701 -20.43 -17.70 3.05
N ILE A 702 -19.61 -17.82 4.09
CA ILE A 702 -18.16 -17.58 4.00
C ILE A 702 -17.34 -18.85 3.77
N ASP A 703 -17.99 -20.02 3.69
CA ASP A 703 -17.31 -21.32 3.57
C ASP A 703 -16.31 -21.59 4.71
N ASN A 704 -16.78 -21.43 5.95
CA ASN A 704 -15.97 -21.69 7.15
C ASN A 704 -15.81 -23.21 7.39
N THR A 705 -14.99 -23.88 6.59
CA THR A 705 -14.85 -25.34 6.59
C THR A 705 -14.40 -25.92 7.93
N ASP A 706 -13.46 -25.25 8.60
CA ASP A 706 -13.04 -25.61 9.95
C ASP A 706 -14.14 -25.31 11.00
N GLY A 707 -14.97 -24.29 10.74
CA GLY A 707 -16.15 -23.86 11.51
C GLY A 707 -17.18 -24.94 11.85
N VAL A 708 -17.10 -26.10 11.19
CA VAL A 708 -17.99 -27.24 11.42
C VAL A 708 -17.62 -28.00 12.70
N TYR A 709 -16.34 -28.03 13.06
CA TYR A 709 -15.81 -28.75 14.23
C TYR A 709 -14.95 -27.87 15.16
N ARG A 710 -14.41 -26.76 14.67
CA ARG A 710 -13.46 -25.87 15.37
C ARG A 710 -13.59 -24.45 14.86
N ASN A 711 -12.68 -23.54 15.23
CA ASN A 711 -12.68 -22.15 14.73
C ASN A 711 -13.99 -21.41 15.06
N TYR A 712 -14.52 -21.73 16.24
CA TYR A 712 -15.56 -20.97 16.91
C TYR A 712 -15.36 -21.06 18.42
N LEU A 713 -15.84 -20.02 19.09
CA LEU A 713 -15.90 -19.95 20.54
C LEU A 713 -17.33 -20.27 20.98
N LEU A 714 -17.44 -21.02 22.07
CA LEU A 714 -18.68 -21.15 22.83
C LEU A 714 -18.59 -20.23 24.03
N GLN A 715 -19.53 -19.29 24.12
CA GLN A 715 -19.58 -18.32 25.21
C GLN A 715 -20.82 -18.56 26.05
N THR A 716 -20.68 -18.51 27.38
CA THR A 716 -21.81 -18.51 28.31
C THR A 716 -21.68 -17.37 29.30
N PHE A 717 -22.81 -16.72 29.61
CA PHE A 717 -22.89 -15.56 30.50
C PHE A 717 -23.72 -15.83 31.76
N ASN A 718 -24.32 -17.03 31.86
CA ASN A 718 -25.09 -17.48 33.02
C ASN A 718 -24.77 -18.93 33.45
N GLY A 719 -23.83 -19.57 32.76
CA GLY A 719 -23.35 -20.92 33.00
C GLY A 719 -24.27 -22.03 32.53
N THR A 720 -25.34 -21.71 31.79
CA THR A 720 -26.34 -22.68 31.32
C THR A 720 -26.62 -22.52 29.83
N LYS A 721 -26.88 -21.30 29.36
CA LYS A 721 -27.11 -20.99 27.95
C LYS A 721 -25.80 -20.64 27.25
N TRP A 722 -25.56 -21.24 26.10
CA TRP A 722 -24.38 -21.08 25.26
C TRP A 722 -24.69 -20.33 23.96
N TYR A 723 -23.66 -19.69 23.41
CA TYR A 723 -23.67 -18.94 22.16
C TYR A 723 -22.48 -19.33 21.30
N LEU A 724 -22.68 -19.51 19.99
CA LEU A 724 -21.63 -19.72 19.01
C LEU A 724 -21.12 -18.39 18.46
N VAL A 725 -19.80 -18.28 18.37
CA VAL A 725 -19.13 -17.10 17.84
C VAL A 725 -17.99 -17.54 16.92
N PRO A 726 -17.94 -17.10 15.65
CA PRO A 726 -16.89 -17.48 14.74
C PRO A 726 -15.54 -16.88 15.15
N TYR A 727 -14.46 -17.64 14.93
CA TYR A 727 -13.11 -17.24 15.31
C TYR A 727 -12.08 -17.85 14.35
N ASP A 728 -10.92 -17.22 14.16
CA ASP A 728 -9.86 -17.77 13.28
C ASP A 728 -10.33 -17.96 11.83
N LEU A 729 -10.81 -16.88 11.21
CA LEU A 729 -11.51 -16.89 9.91
C LEU A 729 -10.61 -16.65 8.70
N ASP A 730 -9.30 -16.90 8.81
CA ASP A 730 -8.35 -16.74 7.70
C ASP A 730 -8.49 -17.79 6.59
N GLU A 731 -9.22 -18.89 6.83
CA GLU A 731 -9.48 -19.96 5.87
C GLU A 731 -10.96 -19.98 5.46
N THR A 732 -11.34 -18.95 4.71
CA THR A 732 -12.71 -18.69 4.24
C THR A 732 -12.71 -18.27 2.77
N TYR A 733 -13.90 -18.24 2.16
CA TYR A 733 -14.16 -17.88 0.75
C TYR A 733 -13.48 -18.84 -0.23
N GLY A 734 -13.79 -20.13 -0.08
CA GLY A 734 -13.24 -21.21 -0.89
C GLY A 734 -11.88 -21.69 -0.43
N ARG A 735 -11.23 -21.04 0.54
CA ARG A 735 -9.98 -21.51 1.09
C ARG A 735 -10.24 -22.57 2.16
N THR A 736 -9.43 -23.64 2.17
CA THR A 736 -9.50 -24.69 3.19
C THR A 736 -8.10 -25.05 3.72
N PRO A 737 -7.96 -25.44 5.00
CA PRO A 737 -6.68 -25.89 5.57
C PRO A 737 -6.15 -27.20 4.98
N GLN A 738 -7.06 -28.04 4.46
CA GLN A 738 -6.73 -29.44 4.14
C GLN A 738 -6.33 -29.66 2.69
N THR A 739 -6.71 -28.75 1.80
CA THR A 739 -6.35 -28.82 0.39
C THR A 739 -5.60 -27.56 -0.02
N TRP A 740 -4.53 -27.70 -0.80
CA TRP A 740 -3.84 -26.58 -1.45
C TRP A 740 -4.64 -26.06 -2.67
N ARG A 741 -5.97 -26.18 -2.64
CA ARG A 741 -6.88 -25.81 -3.72
C ARG A 741 -8.05 -25.03 -3.13
N TYR A 742 -8.63 -24.18 -3.97
CA TYR A 742 -9.88 -23.51 -3.62
C TYR A 742 -11.06 -24.46 -3.89
N LEU A 743 -11.97 -24.52 -2.93
CA LEU A 743 -13.23 -25.23 -3.03
C LEU A 743 -14.19 -24.51 -3.98
N SER A 744 -15.02 -25.28 -4.67
CA SER A 744 -16.03 -24.73 -5.58
C SER A 744 -17.05 -23.90 -4.78
N PRO A 745 -17.50 -22.76 -5.29
CA PRO A 745 -18.55 -21.98 -4.63
C PRO A 745 -19.94 -22.66 -4.67
N ASP A 746 -20.12 -23.69 -5.50
CA ASP A 746 -21.41 -24.24 -5.92
C ASP A 746 -21.55 -25.77 -5.75
N ASP A 747 -20.95 -26.32 -4.68
CA ASP A 747 -21.00 -27.76 -4.37
C ASP A 747 -21.92 -28.07 -3.16
N ASP A 748 -22.75 -29.11 -3.30
CA ASP A 748 -23.75 -29.57 -2.32
C ASP A 748 -23.37 -30.89 -1.62
N GLY A 749 -22.14 -31.38 -1.79
CA GLY A 749 -21.66 -32.61 -1.18
C GLY A 749 -21.55 -32.55 0.35
N GLN A 750 -21.41 -33.73 0.98
CA GLN A 750 -21.45 -33.87 2.44
C GLN A 750 -20.10 -33.65 3.14
N ASN A 751 -18.99 -33.54 2.41
CA ASN A 751 -17.68 -33.36 3.04
C ASN A 751 -17.28 -31.88 3.00
N PRO A 752 -17.22 -31.16 4.14
CA PRO A 752 -16.92 -29.73 4.14
C PRO A 752 -15.53 -29.39 3.56
N TYR A 753 -14.59 -30.33 3.55
CA TYR A 753 -13.22 -30.12 3.04
C TYR A 753 -13.05 -30.42 1.56
N LEU A 754 -14.05 -31.02 0.93
CA LEU A 754 -14.04 -31.30 -0.51
C LEU A 754 -15.11 -30.49 -1.25
N ASN A 755 -16.24 -30.25 -0.58
CA ASN A 755 -17.47 -29.71 -1.15
C ASN A 755 -17.85 -28.34 -0.54
N GLY A 756 -17.05 -27.82 0.40
CA GLY A 756 -17.37 -26.60 1.13
C GLY A 756 -18.54 -26.76 2.12
N VAL A 757 -18.85 -25.68 2.81
CA VAL A 757 -19.86 -25.63 3.87
C VAL A 757 -21.24 -25.38 3.30
N ASN A 758 -22.02 -26.42 3.12
CA ASN A 758 -23.43 -26.36 2.74
C ASN A 758 -24.32 -27.09 3.75
N LEU A 759 -25.64 -27.06 3.56
CA LEU A 759 -26.61 -27.71 4.45
C LEU A 759 -26.34 -29.21 4.64
N ASN A 760 -25.99 -29.93 3.58
CA ASN A 760 -25.69 -31.37 3.63
C ASN A 760 -24.41 -31.63 4.42
N SER A 761 -23.36 -30.84 4.17
CA SER A 761 -22.09 -30.94 4.90
C SER A 761 -22.27 -30.66 6.39
N LEU A 762 -23.05 -29.65 6.78
CA LEU A 762 -23.28 -29.32 8.18
C LEU A 762 -24.12 -30.38 8.87
N SER A 763 -25.19 -30.85 8.22
CA SER A 763 -26.08 -31.91 8.73
C SER A 763 -25.33 -33.22 8.97
N ALA A 764 -24.42 -33.62 8.06
CA ALA A 764 -23.62 -34.83 8.21
C ALA A 764 -22.52 -34.71 9.28
N ASN A 765 -22.04 -33.50 9.55
CA ASN A 765 -20.79 -33.31 10.29
C ASN A 765 -20.92 -32.68 11.68
N ASN A 766 -22.05 -32.06 12.01
CA ASN A 766 -22.27 -31.44 13.31
C ASN A 766 -23.69 -31.73 13.81
N ARG A 767 -23.80 -32.27 15.03
CA ARG A 767 -25.07 -32.74 15.57
C ARG A 767 -26.03 -31.60 15.90
N LEU A 768 -25.54 -30.46 16.40
CA LEU A 768 -26.37 -29.28 16.62
C LEU A 768 -26.95 -28.78 15.30
N PHE A 769 -26.11 -28.66 14.25
CA PHE A 769 -26.58 -28.20 12.94
C PHE A 769 -27.55 -29.18 12.28
N TYR A 770 -27.37 -30.49 12.46
CA TYR A 770 -28.38 -31.48 12.07
C TYR A 770 -29.75 -31.17 12.70
N GLN A 771 -29.81 -30.93 14.01
CA GLN A 771 -31.08 -30.68 14.70
C GLN A 771 -31.71 -29.36 14.22
N LEU A 772 -30.90 -28.32 14.04
CA LEU A 772 -31.37 -27.04 13.50
C LEU A 772 -31.91 -27.19 12.07
N ILE A 773 -31.21 -27.90 11.19
CA ILE A 773 -31.68 -28.13 9.82
C ILE A 773 -32.97 -28.96 9.81
N LYS A 774 -33.09 -29.95 10.69
CA LYS A 774 -34.28 -30.81 10.82
C LYS A 774 -35.51 -30.03 11.32
N PHE A 775 -35.36 -29.19 12.35
CA PHE A 775 -36.49 -28.58 13.06
C PHE A 775 -36.71 -27.09 12.78
N HIS A 776 -35.70 -26.37 12.30
CA HIS A 776 -35.73 -24.92 12.07
C HIS A 776 -35.48 -24.55 10.60
N ARG A 777 -35.81 -25.45 9.65
CA ARG A 777 -35.57 -25.19 8.21
C ARG A 777 -36.22 -23.89 7.73
N ASP A 778 -37.44 -23.59 8.19
CA ASP A 778 -38.18 -22.39 7.83
C ASP A 778 -37.54 -21.12 8.43
N ASP A 779 -37.06 -21.19 9.67
CA ASP A 779 -36.33 -20.10 10.33
C ASP A 779 -35.01 -19.81 9.61
N ILE A 780 -34.27 -20.87 9.23
CA ILE A 780 -33.03 -20.78 8.45
C ILE A 780 -33.31 -20.14 7.08
N ASN A 781 -34.34 -20.58 6.37
CA ASN A 781 -34.70 -20.02 5.05
C ASN A 781 -35.11 -18.56 5.13
N SER A 782 -35.86 -18.19 6.18
CA SER A 782 -36.30 -16.81 6.41
C SER A 782 -35.11 -15.91 6.73
N ARG A 783 -34.23 -16.36 7.63
CA ARG A 783 -33.03 -15.61 8.01
C ARG A 783 -32.03 -15.51 6.86
N TYR A 784 -31.89 -16.54 6.03
CA TYR A 784 -31.08 -16.48 4.80
C TYR A 784 -31.52 -15.33 3.89
N LYS A 785 -32.83 -15.21 3.61
CA LYS A 785 -33.39 -14.16 2.75
C LYS A 785 -33.12 -12.76 3.29
N GLU A 786 -33.23 -12.60 4.60
CA GLU A 786 -32.90 -11.34 5.28
C GLU A 786 -31.41 -10.99 5.11
N LEU A 787 -30.51 -11.94 5.41
CA LEU A 787 -29.07 -11.69 5.38
C LEU A 787 -28.55 -11.44 3.96
N VAL A 788 -28.97 -12.23 2.97
CA VAL A 788 -28.49 -12.08 1.59
C VAL A 788 -28.96 -10.78 0.92
N SER A 789 -30.06 -10.20 1.40
CA SER A 789 -30.56 -8.89 0.94
C SER A 789 -30.00 -7.71 1.74
N SER A 790 -29.23 -7.97 2.80
CA SER A 790 -28.66 -6.97 3.70
C SER A 790 -27.16 -7.20 3.94
N ASN A 791 -26.77 -7.59 5.17
CA ASN A 791 -25.38 -7.67 5.64
C ASN A 791 -24.51 -8.67 4.86
N MET A 792 -25.13 -9.71 4.29
CA MET A 792 -24.45 -10.75 3.51
C MET A 792 -24.67 -10.61 2.00
N SER A 793 -25.23 -9.49 1.53
CA SER A 793 -25.26 -9.16 0.10
C SER A 793 -23.86 -9.06 -0.47
N VAL A 794 -23.70 -9.37 -1.77
CA VAL A 794 -22.40 -9.26 -2.47
C VAL A 794 -21.82 -7.84 -2.29
N GLY A 795 -22.63 -6.80 -2.48
CA GLY A 795 -22.18 -5.41 -2.30
C GLY A 795 -21.67 -5.11 -0.89
N SER A 796 -22.45 -5.43 0.15
CA SER A 796 -22.08 -5.14 1.55
C SER A 796 -20.80 -5.86 1.98
N LEU A 797 -20.62 -7.11 1.53
CA LEU A 797 -19.41 -7.86 1.81
C LEU A 797 -18.19 -7.24 1.12
N LEU A 798 -18.29 -6.93 -0.17
CA LEU A 798 -17.19 -6.34 -0.94
C LEU A 798 -16.79 -4.97 -0.39
N ASP A 799 -17.74 -4.15 0.04
CA ASP A 799 -17.46 -2.86 0.67
C ASP A 799 -16.68 -3.04 1.97
N SER A 800 -17.02 -4.04 2.79
CA SER A 800 -16.32 -4.34 4.04
C SER A 800 -14.85 -4.73 3.80
N PHE A 801 -14.60 -5.56 2.80
CA PHE A 801 -13.23 -5.93 2.39
C PHE A 801 -12.47 -4.75 1.80
N ASN A 802 -13.08 -4.01 0.86
CA ASN A 802 -12.44 -2.88 0.21
C ASN A 802 -12.04 -1.80 1.22
N ASN A 803 -12.95 -1.45 2.15
CA ASN A 803 -12.67 -0.46 3.20
C ASN A 803 -11.50 -0.85 4.11
N TYR A 804 -11.35 -2.14 4.41
CA TYR A 804 -10.21 -2.62 5.19
C TYR A 804 -8.91 -2.59 4.38
N LEU A 805 -8.97 -2.98 3.11
CA LEU A 805 -7.81 -3.06 2.22
C LEU A 805 -7.30 -1.70 1.74
N LEU A 806 -8.12 -0.64 1.77
CA LEU A 806 -7.68 0.74 1.51
C LEU A 806 -6.54 1.17 2.45
N GLY A 807 -6.47 0.60 3.67
CA GLY A 807 -5.36 0.83 4.61
C GLY A 807 -4.06 0.09 4.26
N ILE A 808 -4.05 -0.75 3.22
CA ILE A 808 -2.89 -1.56 2.81
C ILE A 808 -2.53 -1.19 1.36
N SER A 809 -1.51 -0.35 1.20
CA SER A 809 -1.02 0.05 -0.12
C SER A 809 -0.39 -1.12 -0.88
N LYS A 810 -0.42 -1.07 -2.21
CA LYS A 810 0.26 -2.06 -3.07
C LYS A 810 1.77 -2.16 -2.75
N ALA A 811 2.41 -1.04 -2.43
CA ALA A 811 3.83 -1.04 -2.09
C ALA A 811 4.11 -1.83 -0.81
N LEU A 812 3.20 -1.81 0.18
CA LEU A 812 3.30 -2.64 1.38
C LEU A 812 3.16 -4.12 1.04
N THR A 813 2.21 -4.50 0.18
CA THR A 813 2.05 -5.90 -0.25
C THR A 813 3.25 -6.39 -1.07
N ASP A 814 3.82 -5.54 -1.93
CA ASP A 814 5.01 -5.87 -2.72
C ASP A 814 6.22 -6.08 -1.80
N GLN A 815 6.41 -5.19 -0.81
CA GLN A 815 7.49 -5.32 0.18
C GLN A 815 7.31 -6.57 1.07
N GLU A 816 6.07 -6.91 1.42
CA GLU A 816 5.75 -8.13 2.16
C GLU A 816 6.23 -9.38 1.41
N VAL A 817 5.96 -9.48 0.10
CA VAL A 817 6.44 -10.59 -0.74
C VAL A 817 7.97 -10.62 -0.83
N GLN A 818 8.62 -9.46 -0.93
CA GLN A 818 10.08 -9.38 -0.95
C GLN A 818 10.71 -9.83 0.37
N THR A 819 10.07 -9.49 1.49
CA THR A 819 10.58 -9.80 2.84
C THR A 819 10.30 -11.26 3.23
N TRP A 820 9.16 -11.80 2.80
CA TRP A 820 8.71 -13.16 3.06
C TRP A 820 8.34 -13.88 1.75
N PRO A 821 9.33 -14.21 0.90
CA PRO A 821 9.09 -14.81 -0.42
C PRO A 821 8.44 -16.19 -0.38
N GLN A 822 8.48 -16.86 0.77
CA GLN A 822 7.83 -18.14 1.04
C GLN A 822 6.35 -18.01 1.44
N THR A 823 5.80 -16.80 1.46
CA THR A 823 4.35 -16.59 1.65
C THR A 823 3.61 -17.31 0.52
N PRO A 824 2.72 -18.27 0.82
CA PRO A 824 2.03 -19.04 -0.20
C PRO A 824 1.04 -18.19 -1.00
N GLU A 825 0.81 -18.58 -2.26
CA GLU A 825 -0.38 -18.17 -3.02
C GLU A 825 -0.57 -16.64 -3.16
N THR A 826 0.53 -15.88 -3.25
CA THR A 826 0.53 -14.40 -3.33
C THR A 826 -0.15 -13.85 -4.59
N GLN A 827 -0.33 -14.68 -5.62
CA GLN A 827 -1.04 -14.32 -6.86
C GLN A 827 -2.55 -14.60 -6.79
N THR A 828 -3.01 -15.46 -5.89
CA THR A 828 -4.40 -15.96 -5.84
C THR A 828 -5.14 -15.56 -4.57
N ASN A 829 -4.48 -15.50 -3.41
CA ASN A 829 -5.09 -15.03 -2.15
C ASN A 829 -5.19 -13.50 -2.11
N ASN A 830 -6.08 -12.96 -2.92
CA ASN A 830 -6.32 -11.53 -2.99
C ASN A 830 -7.82 -11.23 -3.05
N PHE A 831 -8.14 -9.94 -3.00
CA PHE A 831 -9.51 -9.46 -3.02
C PHE A 831 -10.30 -9.92 -4.26
N SER A 832 -9.65 -10.00 -5.42
CA SER A 832 -10.32 -10.45 -6.66
C SER A 832 -10.81 -11.89 -6.56
N GLN A 833 -10.03 -12.78 -5.92
CA GLN A 833 -10.47 -14.16 -5.69
C GLN A 833 -11.64 -14.22 -4.70
N ILE A 834 -11.57 -13.48 -3.58
CA ILE A 834 -12.66 -13.41 -2.60
C ILE A 834 -13.94 -12.93 -3.28
N ARG A 835 -13.84 -11.87 -4.08
CA ARG A 835 -14.95 -11.31 -4.85
C ARG A 835 -15.57 -12.30 -5.81
N TRP A 836 -14.74 -12.93 -6.64
CA TRP A 836 -15.21 -13.90 -7.62
C TRP A 836 -15.93 -15.06 -6.92
N TRP A 837 -15.31 -15.62 -5.88
CA TRP A 837 -15.86 -16.79 -5.18
C TRP A 837 -17.18 -16.44 -4.50
N TYR A 838 -17.25 -15.31 -3.78
CA TYR A 838 -18.46 -14.93 -3.04
C TYR A 838 -19.64 -14.59 -3.96
N ASP A 839 -19.38 -13.95 -5.10
CA ASP A 839 -20.43 -13.67 -6.11
C ASP A 839 -21.07 -14.96 -6.63
N HIS A 840 -20.26 -15.94 -7.02
CA HIS A 840 -20.74 -17.24 -7.48
C HIS A 840 -21.45 -18.01 -6.35
N ARG A 841 -20.92 -17.90 -5.13
CA ARG A 841 -21.51 -18.52 -3.94
C ARG A 841 -22.92 -18.02 -3.68
N ILE A 842 -23.13 -16.71 -3.70
CA ILE A 842 -24.45 -16.11 -3.48
C ILE A 842 -25.43 -16.51 -4.60
N ASN A 843 -24.97 -16.52 -5.86
CA ASN A 843 -25.80 -16.96 -6.98
C ASN A 843 -26.29 -18.39 -6.80
N TRP A 844 -25.40 -19.30 -6.40
CA TRP A 844 -25.75 -20.69 -6.09
C TRP A 844 -26.66 -20.81 -4.87
N LEU A 845 -26.34 -20.14 -3.76
CA LEU A 845 -27.16 -20.17 -2.54
C LEU A 845 -28.59 -19.66 -2.81
N ASN A 846 -28.75 -18.64 -3.65
CA ASN A 846 -30.08 -18.16 -4.05
C ASN A 846 -30.91 -19.25 -4.74
N GLN A 847 -30.28 -20.16 -5.48
CA GLN A 847 -30.97 -21.31 -6.08
C GLN A 847 -31.31 -22.36 -5.02
N VAL A 848 -30.37 -22.67 -4.13
CA VAL A 848 -30.54 -23.65 -3.04
C VAL A 848 -31.65 -23.25 -2.06
N PHE A 849 -31.78 -21.96 -1.76
CA PHE A 849 -32.76 -21.43 -0.81
C PHE A 849 -34.06 -20.92 -1.45
N SER A 850 -34.16 -20.91 -2.79
CA SER A 850 -35.42 -20.57 -3.51
C SER A 850 -36.25 -21.79 -3.88
N THR A 851 -35.65 -22.98 -3.96
CA THR A 851 -36.39 -24.23 -4.18
C THR A 851 -37.17 -24.60 -2.92
N THR A 852 -38.49 -24.48 -2.98
CA THR A 852 -39.43 -24.91 -1.93
C THR A 852 -39.57 -26.43 -1.80
N ASP A 853 -38.63 -27.21 -2.34
CA ASP A 853 -38.77 -28.67 -2.36
C ASP A 853 -38.34 -29.30 -1.03
N SER A 854 -39.36 -29.62 -0.25
CA SER A 854 -39.38 -30.44 0.97
C SER A 854 -38.96 -31.91 0.74
N LYS A 855 -38.11 -32.21 -0.26
CA LYS A 855 -37.84 -33.58 -0.72
C LYS A 855 -36.45 -34.13 -0.46
N HIS A 856 -35.57 -33.40 0.21
CA HIS A 856 -34.27 -33.93 0.63
C HIS A 856 -34.04 -33.62 2.11
N VAL A 857 -34.53 -34.52 2.96
CA VAL A 857 -34.09 -34.73 4.34
C VAL A 857 -33.46 -36.11 4.40
#